data_AF-A0A2P6TKU4-F1
#
_entry.id   AF-A0A2P6TKU4-F1
#
_cell.length_a   1.000
_cell.length_b   1.000
_cell.length_c   1.000
_cell.angle_alpha   90.00
_cell.angle_beta   90.00
_cell.angle_gamma   90.00
#
_symmetry.space_group_name_H-M   'P 1'
#
loop_
_entity.id
_entity.type
_entity.pdbx_description
1 polymer ?
#
loop_
_entity_poly.entity_id
_entity_poly.type
_entity_poly.pdbx_seq_one_letter_code
_entity_poly.pdbx_strand_id
1 'polypeptide(L)'
;MECAGRRLSILQQHLVDSDSRCNAAGSAALALGLCRAAATAAAGPPVLVGGAVMDLQAHPSGPADVQRGGSVPGRVTQSPGGVARNVAEALALLLKTAANASGSTPQLPLLVSVVGDDLAGRALLQHWQDLGLSTACIEQIAGGATPTVSVVFDLGGEVAACVADVGLLEKALLPPLLRQPRIKQALAAAPVLMLDGNLAEAALEEACRQAAAARVPVWFEPVSVPKSVRATCLLSLLAYVSPNERELAAMAAAARQQQAMQTTLSSSAALQGSALLQQRRTARSGRPCSSLVRAHNEGPMIVTEKKELRLPTPKYCESIHQTRRRPTRTVDIGPVKVGSAHRIALQTMTTTDTRDIAATVEQVKKCADAGADIVRITVQSNKEAEACMKIREQLFKDRYDTPLVADIHFQPKVAMMVAEAFEKIRINPGNFADGRKTFKEINYDDPKQFEEERQYIREVFSPLVEKCKSLNRAMRIGTNHGSLSARILSFYGDTPRGMVESAFEFADICRDMDYHNFLFSMKASNPLVMVQAYRLLAEEQYNRGWDYPLHLGVTEAGEGEDGRMKSAIGIGALLMDGLGDTIRVSLTEDPEYEMDPCGRLANLGAKADTERWGVEPFEEKRDTHLFSRRVGRPVEQREGDGAADFSQLLHRDGSVFSVVYPKDLEQPELLYRKLGAKLVVGMPFKDIATSDTLIMYQVPSSSDVAGRRALRRLQEVGVNVIAPAEVLAADPLPDAVAVMQLAVAASAHRAGGVKLPEGAGRLAVFIDGTESDADLAALKDMDVAVALLKIAPGVSRVHASRRVFEQLQQQKVDVPVIHHITFADGTVRDDLVLQSGSKVGALMVDGLGDGLVIECATEDTDYLRTTSFGLLQGCRMRNTKTEYVSCPSCGRTLFNLQEVTDQIRTRTGHLPGVSIAVMGCIVNGPGEMADADFGYVGGAPGKIDLYVGKEVVRRNIDNDKACDELIDLIKEHGRWQDPPKEEEGEAALAGAGASSA
;
A
#
# COMPACT_ATOMS: atom_id res chain seq x y z
N MET A 1 15.94 -27.23 -6.09
CA MET A 1 15.12 -28.15 -6.91
C MET A 1 13.62 -27.89 -6.81
N GLU A 2 13.03 -27.65 -5.63
CA GLU A 2 11.58 -27.36 -5.51
C GLU A 2 11.10 -26.18 -6.36
N CYS A 3 11.84 -25.07 -6.38
CA CYS A 3 11.50 -23.90 -7.20
C CYS A 3 11.53 -24.21 -8.71
N ALA A 4 12.51 -25.01 -9.16
CA ALA A 4 12.57 -25.50 -10.54
C ALA A 4 11.45 -26.52 -10.84
N GLY A 5 11.05 -27.32 -9.85
CA GLY A 5 9.91 -28.23 -9.92
C GLY A 5 8.58 -27.48 -10.14
N ARG A 6 8.35 -26.37 -9.43
CA ARG A 6 7.18 -25.48 -9.65
C ARG A 6 7.21 -24.83 -11.03
N ARG A 7 8.37 -24.41 -11.53
CA ARG A 7 8.52 -23.86 -12.90
C ARG A 7 8.23 -24.91 -13.98
N LEU A 8 8.69 -26.14 -13.77
CA LEU A 8 8.41 -27.27 -14.66
C LEU A 8 6.93 -27.71 -14.63
N SER A 9 6.23 -27.60 -13.49
CA SER A 9 4.79 -27.89 -13.43
C SER A 9 3.96 -26.85 -14.18
N ILE A 10 4.36 -25.58 -14.16
CA ILE A 10 3.72 -24.51 -14.96
C ILE A 10 3.90 -24.81 -16.45
N LEU A 11 5.12 -25.15 -16.89
CA LEU A 11 5.36 -25.57 -18.28
C LEU A 11 4.47 -26.75 -18.69
N GLN A 12 4.25 -27.72 -17.80
CA GLN A 12 3.40 -28.89 -18.08
C GLN A 12 1.93 -28.53 -18.27
N GLN A 13 1.38 -27.63 -17.45
CA GLN A 13 0.00 -27.15 -17.62
C GLN A 13 -0.22 -26.53 -19.00
N HIS A 14 0.81 -25.91 -19.57
CA HIS A 14 0.75 -25.30 -20.90
C HIS A 14 1.07 -26.25 -22.07
N LEU A 15 1.74 -27.38 -21.82
CA LEU A 15 2.09 -28.38 -22.84
C LEU A 15 1.05 -29.51 -23.01
N VAL A 16 0.01 -29.56 -22.17
CA VAL A 16 -1.06 -30.57 -22.24
C VAL A 16 -2.29 -29.97 -22.92
N ASP A 17 -2.61 -30.45 -24.13
CA ASP A 17 -3.85 -30.09 -24.84
C ASP A 17 -5.11 -30.38 -23.97
N SER A 18 -6.06 -29.45 -24.01
CA SER A 18 -7.31 -29.45 -23.23
C SER A 18 -8.28 -30.61 -23.53
N ASP A 19 -7.96 -31.52 -24.45
CA ASP A 19 -8.88 -32.57 -24.94
C ASP A 19 -8.55 -34.01 -24.47
N SER A 20 -7.45 -34.26 -23.75
CA SER A 20 -7.17 -35.63 -23.26
C SER A 20 -7.55 -35.81 -21.78
N ARG A 21 -8.75 -36.35 -21.53
CA ARG A 21 -9.10 -36.97 -20.24
C ARG A 21 -8.21 -38.21 -20.04
N CYS A 22 -7.35 -38.24 -19.02
CA CYS A 22 -6.89 -39.53 -18.49
C CYS A 22 -6.44 -39.46 -17.03
N ASN A 23 -6.86 -40.50 -16.31
CA ASN A 23 -6.74 -40.76 -14.88
C ASN A 23 -5.30 -40.89 -14.35
N ALA A 24 -5.14 -40.57 -13.07
CA ALA A 24 -4.22 -41.14 -12.08
C ALA A 24 -2.92 -41.79 -12.60
N ALA A 25 -1.91 -40.98 -12.95
CA ALA A 25 -0.49 -41.38 -12.98
C ALA A 25 0.43 -40.14 -13.04
N GLY A 26 0.61 -39.44 -11.90
CA GLY A 26 1.32 -38.16 -11.81
C GLY A 26 2.79 -38.17 -12.26
N SER A 27 3.44 -39.33 -12.34
CA SER A 27 4.84 -39.44 -12.79
C SER A 27 4.97 -39.83 -14.27
N ALA A 28 3.97 -40.50 -14.84
CA ALA A 28 3.99 -40.94 -16.24
C ALA A 28 3.47 -39.85 -17.19
N ALA A 29 2.47 -39.07 -16.78
CA ALA A 29 1.97 -37.92 -17.55
C ALA A 29 3.03 -36.80 -17.69
N LEU A 30 3.82 -36.61 -16.64
CA LEU A 30 4.95 -35.68 -16.57
C LEU A 30 6.02 -35.98 -17.65
N ALA A 31 6.34 -37.27 -17.77
CA ALA A 31 7.22 -37.81 -18.80
C ALA A 31 6.60 -37.69 -20.20
N LEU A 32 5.32 -38.00 -20.36
CA LEU A 32 4.61 -37.99 -21.64
C LEU A 32 4.42 -36.60 -22.24
N GLY A 33 4.19 -35.55 -21.44
CA GLY A 33 4.06 -34.16 -21.93
C GLY A 33 5.38 -33.57 -22.44
N LEU A 34 6.47 -33.78 -21.70
CA LEU A 34 7.82 -33.38 -22.12
C LEU A 34 8.33 -34.24 -23.30
N CYS A 35 8.01 -35.54 -23.32
CA CYS A 35 8.30 -36.41 -24.46
C CYS A 35 7.44 -36.09 -25.70
N ARG A 36 6.21 -35.57 -25.56
CA ARG A 36 5.37 -35.12 -26.68
C ARG A 36 5.90 -33.84 -27.32
N ALA A 37 6.38 -32.88 -26.52
CA ALA A 37 7.12 -31.72 -27.03
C ALA A 37 8.42 -32.14 -27.76
N ALA A 38 9.07 -33.21 -27.29
CA ALA A 38 10.19 -33.85 -28.00
C ALA A 38 9.79 -34.61 -29.27
N ALA A 39 8.53 -35.08 -29.36
CA ALA A 39 8.05 -35.93 -30.46
C ALA A 39 7.51 -35.15 -31.67
N THR A 40 7.30 -33.84 -31.57
CA THR A 40 6.90 -33.00 -32.71
C THR A 40 8.13 -32.61 -33.53
N ALA A 41 8.49 -33.46 -34.51
CA ALA A 41 9.42 -33.24 -35.62
C ALA A 41 10.91 -32.90 -35.31
N ALA A 42 11.32 -32.71 -34.06
CA ALA A 42 12.70 -32.37 -33.69
C ALA A 42 13.55 -33.62 -33.43
N ALA A 43 14.82 -33.62 -33.88
CA ALA A 43 15.72 -34.77 -33.78
C ALA A 43 16.69 -34.73 -32.57
N GLY A 44 16.70 -33.63 -31.79
CA GLY A 44 17.69 -33.38 -30.73
C GLY A 44 17.09 -33.18 -29.33
N PRO A 45 17.94 -33.02 -28.29
CA PRO A 45 17.52 -32.79 -26.91
C PRO A 45 17.02 -31.36 -26.66
N PRO A 46 16.28 -31.10 -25.56
CA PRO A 46 15.94 -29.75 -25.10
C PRO A 46 17.21 -28.89 -24.89
N VAL A 47 17.16 -27.62 -25.28
CA VAL A 47 18.30 -26.71 -25.16
C VAL A 47 17.95 -25.56 -24.23
N LEU A 48 18.85 -25.27 -23.30
CA LEU A 48 18.74 -24.17 -22.35
C LEU A 48 19.90 -23.21 -22.56
N VAL A 49 19.62 -21.92 -22.70
CA VAL A 49 20.63 -20.87 -22.88
C VAL A 49 20.58 -19.96 -21.67
N GLY A 50 21.69 -19.87 -20.93
CA GLY A 50 21.72 -19.05 -19.72
C GLY A 50 22.89 -19.35 -18.80
N GLY A 51 22.79 -18.84 -17.57
CA GLY A 51 23.90 -18.86 -16.62
C GLY A 51 24.13 -20.21 -15.96
N ALA A 52 25.40 -20.63 -15.93
CA ALA A 52 25.93 -21.51 -14.89
C ALA A 52 26.76 -20.62 -13.96
N VAL A 53 26.32 -20.45 -12.71
CA VAL A 53 26.96 -19.53 -11.77
C VAL A 53 27.34 -20.28 -10.50
N MET A 54 28.27 -19.73 -9.72
CA MET A 54 28.57 -20.20 -8.37
C MET A 54 27.80 -19.33 -7.36
N ASP A 55 26.90 -19.92 -6.59
CA ASP A 55 26.19 -19.22 -5.51
C ASP A 55 27.04 -19.29 -4.24
N LEU A 56 27.34 -18.14 -3.66
CA LEU A 56 28.01 -17.96 -2.37
C LEU A 56 26.98 -17.45 -1.36
N GLN A 57 26.59 -18.28 -0.40
CA GLN A 57 25.56 -17.95 0.58
C GLN A 57 26.20 -17.76 1.95
N ALA A 58 26.14 -16.55 2.49
CA ALA A 58 26.67 -16.18 3.80
C ALA A 58 25.51 -16.06 4.80
N HIS A 59 25.54 -16.89 5.83
CA HIS A 59 24.58 -16.87 6.93
C HIS A 59 25.27 -16.38 8.22
N PRO A 60 24.73 -15.37 8.91
CA PRO A 60 25.23 -14.99 10.22
C PRO A 60 25.01 -16.14 11.21
N SER A 61 25.97 -16.32 12.12
CA SER A 61 25.92 -17.34 13.17
C SER A 61 26.07 -16.74 14.57
N GLY A 62 26.02 -15.41 14.69
CA GLY A 62 26.11 -14.67 15.96
C GLY A 62 24.75 -14.11 16.43
N PRO A 63 24.71 -13.45 17.60
CA PRO A 63 23.48 -12.86 18.15
C PRO A 63 23.10 -11.51 17.53
N ALA A 64 23.95 -10.95 16.68
CA ALA A 64 23.77 -9.65 16.05
C ALA A 64 23.59 -9.81 14.54
N ASP A 65 22.69 -9.02 13.97
CA ASP A 65 22.34 -9.08 12.56
C ASP A 65 23.39 -8.40 11.66
N VAL A 66 23.31 -8.64 10.36
CA VAL A 66 24.20 -8.04 9.36
C VAL A 66 23.94 -6.54 9.27
N GLN A 67 24.85 -5.75 9.83
CA GLN A 67 24.79 -4.28 9.80
C GLN A 67 25.74 -3.70 8.75
N ARG A 68 25.31 -2.61 8.10
CA ARG A 68 26.14 -1.88 7.13
C ARG A 68 27.41 -1.36 7.81
N GLY A 69 28.57 -1.76 7.29
CA GLY A 69 29.89 -1.38 7.85
C GLY A 69 30.35 -2.23 9.04
N GLY A 70 29.54 -3.20 9.48
CA GLY A 70 29.91 -4.16 10.52
C GLY A 70 30.52 -5.45 9.97
N SER A 71 31.15 -6.23 10.85
CA SER A 71 31.62 -7.59 10.57
C SER A 71 30.95 -8.56 11.55
N VAL A 72 30.17 -9.50 11.03
CA VAL A 72 29.39 -10.46 11.82
C VAL A 72 29.94 -11.88 11.60
N PRO A 73 30.17 -12.68 12.66
CA PRO A 73 30.54 -14.08 12.50
C PRO A 73 29.46 -14.85 11.74
N GLY A 74 29.86 -15.68 10.78
CA GLY A 74 28.92 -16.42 9.94
C GLY A 74 29.54 -17.61 9.22
N ARG A 75 28.71 -18.37 8.51
CA ARG A 75 29.11 -19.49 7.65
C ARG A 75 28.85 -19.13 6.20
N VAL A 76 29.83 -19.38 5.34
CA VAL A 76 29.68 -19.28 3.88
C VAL A 76 29.57 -20.68 3.28
N THR A 77 28.55 -20.92 2.46
CA THR A 77 28.39 -22.12 1.65
C THR A 77 28.54 -21.76 0.17
N GLN A 78 29.09 -22.70 -0.60
CA GLN A 78 29.20 -22.58 -2.05
C GLN A 78 28.37 -23.68 -2.69
N SER A 79 27.54 -23.31 -3.65
CA SER A 79 26.73 -24.28 -4.40
C SER A 79 26.63 -23.87 -5.87
N PRO A 80 26.53 -24.83 -6.80
CA PRO A 80 26.15 -24.53 -8.17
C PRO A 80 24.83 -23.74 -8.16
N GLY A 81 24.79 -22.67 -8.97
CA GLY A 81 23.71 -21.71 -9.13
C GLY A 81 23.25 -21.58 -10.59
N GLY A 82 22.29 -20.69 -10.86
CA GLY A 82 21.90 -20.29 -12.21
C GLY A 82 20.58 -20.90 -12.68
N VAL A 83 19.71 -20.06 -13.26
CA VAL A 83 18.32 -20.44 -13.58
C VAL A 83 18.26 -21.46 -14.70
N ALA A 84 18.93 -21.22 -15.84
CA ALA A 84 19.02 -22.21 -16.92
C ALA A 84 19.63 -23.54 -16.46
N ARG A 85 20.70 -23.49 -15.66
CA ARG A 85 21.34 -24.69 -15.11
C ARG A 85 20.40 -25.48 -14.20
N ASN A 86 19.73 -24.81 -13.26
CA ASN A 86 18.76 -25.42 -12.34
C ASN A 86 17.62 -26.12 -13.08
N VAL A 87 17.07 -25.50 -14.12
CA VAL A 87 16.00 -26.10 -14.94
C VAL A 87 16.54 -27.29 -15.74
N ALA A 88 17.74 -27.18 -16.30
CA ALA A 88 18.36 -28.25 -17.09
C ALA A 88 18.64 -29.50 -16.23
N GLU A 89 19.14 -29.31 -15.00
CA GLU A 89 19.37 -30.40 -14.05
C GLU A 89 18.06 -31.08 -13.63
N ALA A 90 17.03 -30.30 -13.28
CA ALA A 90 15.72 -30.84 -12.93
C ALA A 90 15.10 -31.61 -14.11
N LEU A 91 15.20 -31.07 -15.32
CA LEU A 91 14.72 -31.73 -16.54
C LEU A 91 15.48 -33.03 -16.83
N ALA A 92 16.80 -33.05 -16.63
CA ALA A 92 17.61 -34.27 -16.77
C ALA A 92 17.16 -35.38 -15.82
N LEU A 93 16.87 -35.04 -14.56
CA LEU A 93 16.37 -36.01 -13.57
C LEU A 93 15.01 -36.58 -14.00
N LEU A 94 14.09 -35.74 -14.47
CA LEU A 94 12.79 -36.18 -14.96
C LEU A 94 12.90 -37.09 -16.18
N LEU A 95 13.74 -36.73 -17.16
CA LEU A 95 13.93 -37.51 -18.39
C LEU A 95 14.61 -38.85 -18.11
N LYS A 96 15.57 -38.92 -17.17
CA LYS A 96 16.18 -40.18 -16.74
C LYS A 96 15.16 -41.10 -16.08
N THR A 97 14.32 -40.56 -15.20
CA THR A 97 13.24 -41.32 -14.55
C THR A 97 12.23 -41.85 -15.57
N ALA A 98 11.84 -41.02 -16.54
CA ALA A 98 10.96 -41.38 -17.65
C ALA A 98 11.54 -42.49 -18.55
N ALA A 99 12.82 -42.37 -18.91
CA ALA A 99 13.55 -43.34 -19.71
C ALA A 99 13.70 -44.69 -19.00
N ASN A 100 14.03 -44.68 -17.71
CA ASN A 100 14.09 -45.89 -16.89
C ASN A 100 12.74 -46.62 -16.83
N ALA A 101 11.62 -45.89 -16.79
CA ALA A 101 10.29 -46.47 -16.80
C ALA A 101 9.86 -47.04 -18.18
N SER A 102 10.43 -46.53 -19.28
CA SER A 102 10.07 -46.90 -20.66
C SER A 102 11.09 -47.77 -21.38
N GLY A 103 12.26 -48.03 -20.78
CA GLY A 103 13.36 -48.78 -21.40
C GLY A 103 14.04 -48.05 -22.57
N SER A 104 13.83 -46.74 -22.71
CA SER A 104 14.40 -45.93 -23.79
C SER A 104 15.68 -45.21 -23.34
N THR A 105 16.50 -44.75 -24.29
CA THR A 105 17.66 -43.90 -23.96
C THR A 105 17.21 -42.45 -23.83
N PRO A 106 17.42 -41.76 -22.68
CA PRO A 106 16.94 -40.40 -22.49
C PRO A 106 17.77 -39.41 -23.33
N GLN A 107 17.08 -38.51 -24.03
CA GLN A 107 17.73 -37.34 -24.64
C GLN A 107 17.91 -36.24 -23.58
N LEU A 108 19.05 -36.24 -22.91
CA LEU A 108 19.35 -35.30 -21.82
C LEU A 108 19.57 -33.87 -22.34
N PRO A 109 19.16 -32.84 -21.56
CA PRO A 109 19.20 -31.46 -22.02
C PRO A 109 20.64 -30.95 -22.24
N LEU A 110 20.79 -30.02 -23.17
CA LEU A 110 22.03 -29.29 -23.42
C LEU A 110 21.95 -27.91 -22.79
N LEU A 111 22.99 -27.55 -22.03
CA LEU A 111 23.17 -26.21 -21.48
C LEU A 111 24.17 -25.44 -22.36
N VAL A 112 23.72 -24.35 -22.97
CA VAL A 112 24.55 -23.36 -23.63
C VAL A 112 24.88 -22.27 -22.62
N SER A 113 26.14 -22.23 -22.18
CA SER A 113 26.59 -21.34 -21.11
C SER A 113 28.09 -21.02 -21.27
N VAL A 114 28.60 -20.16 -20.40
CA VAL A 114 30.03 -19.81 -20.30
C VAL A 114 30.47 -19.91 -18.85
N VAL A 115 31.70 -20.36 -18.64
CA VAL A 115 32.38 -20.37 -17.34
C VAL A 115 33.82 -19.87 -17.50
N GLY A 116 34.44 -19.45 -16.40
CA GLY A 116 35.86 -19.14 -16.36
C GLY A 116 36.75 -20.39 -16.35
N ASP A 117 38.05 -20.19 -16.56
CA ASP A 117 39.09 -21.22 -16.34
C ASP A 117 39.57 -21.30 -14.88
N ASP A 118 38.91 -20.54 -14.00
CA ASP A 118 39.13 -20.55 -12.56
C ASP A 118 38.65 -21.84 -11.84
N LEU A 119 38.80 -21.86 -10.52
CA LEU A 119 38.41 -23.02 -9.70
C LEU A 119 36.89 -23.24 -9.72
N ALA A 120 36.11 -22.15 -9.68
CA ALA A 120 34.65 -22.22 -9.66
C ALA A 120 34.11 -22.77 -10.99
N GLY A 121 34.68 -22.36 -12.12
CA GLY A 121 34.30 -22.85 -13.44
C GLY A 121 34.62 -24.33 -13.61
N ARG A 122 35.79 -24.77 -13.14
CA ARG A 122 36.14 -26.21 -13.09
C ARG A 122 35.20 -27.00 -12.19
N ALA A 123 34.81 -26.46 -11.02
CA ALA A 123 33.87 -27.11 -10.13
C ALA A 123 32.47 -27.25 -10.76
N LEU A 124 31.99 -26.23 -11.48
CA LEU A 124 30.71 -26.29 -12.20
C LEU A 124 30.75 -27.31 -13.34
N LEU A 125 31.84 -27.35 -14.12
CA LEU A 125 32.01 -28.34 -15.18
C LEU A 125 32.08 -29.76 -14.62
N GLN A 126 32.80 -29.97 -13.52
CA GLN A 126 32.85 -31.28 -12.86
C GLN A 126 31.48 -31.70 -12.34
N HIS A 127 30.77 -30.80 -11.64
CA HIS A 127 29.40 -31.07 -11.18
C HIS A 127 28.46 -31.44 -12.34
N TRP A 128 28.57 -30.76 -13.47
CA TRP A 128 27.78 -31.07 -14.67
C TRP A 128 28.11 -32.45 -15.26
N GLN A 129 29.39 -32.82 -15.28
CA GLN A 129 29.85 -34.14 -15.73
C GLN A 129 29.44 -35.26 -14.77
N ASP A 130 29.45 -35.01 -13.45
CA ASP A 130 29.03 -35.97 -12.43
C ASP A 130 27.53 -36.30 -12.56
N LEU A 131 26.73 -35.35 -13.04
CA LEU A 131 25.33 -35.55 -13.43
C LEU A 131 25.18 -36.30 -14.77
N GLY A 132 26.27 -36.68 -15.45
CA GLY A 132 26.25 -37.34 -16.75
C GLY A 132 25.74 -36.44 -17.88
N LEU A 133 25.87 -35.12 -17.76
CA LEU A 133 25.41 -34.15 -18.75
C LEU A 133 26.56 -33.64 -19.63
N SER A 134 26.24 -33.33 -20.88
CA SER A 134 27.24 -32.88 -21.85
C SER A 134 27.70 -31.47 -21.54
N THR A 135 29.02 -31.27 -21.49
CA THR A 135 29.69 -29.97 -21.39
C THR A 135 30.00 -29.35 -22.75
N ALA A 136 29.62 -30.00 -23.86
CA ALA A 136 30.03 -29.61 -25.21
C ALA A 136 29.56 -28.21 -25.67
N CYS A 137 28.53 -27.67 -25.00
CA CYS A 137 27.97 -26.34 -25.24
C CYS A 137 28.28 -25.34 -24.11
N ILE A 138 29.09 -25.73 -23.12
CA ILE A 138 29.57 -24.85 -22.06
C ILE A 138 30.99 -24.41 -22.43
N GLU A 139 31.14 -23.12 -22.69
CA GLU A 139 32.40 -22.55 -23.16
C GLU A 139 33.25 -22.04 -21.99
N GLN A 140 34.49 -22.53 -21.91
CA GLN A 140 35.44 -22.08 -20.91
C GLN A 140 36.25 -20.90 -21.46
N ILE A 141 36.12 -19.74 -20.83
CA ILE A 141 36.79 -18.50 -21.26
C ILE A 141 38.12 -18.35 -20.51
N ALA A 142 39.22 -18.39 -21.25
CA ALA A 142 40.56 -18.24 -20.69
C ALA A 142 40.75 -16.86 -20.03
N GLY A 143 41.19 -16.83 -18.78
CA GLY A 143 41.33 -15.61 -17.98
C GLY A 143 40.01 -14.94 -17.59
N GLY A 144 38.87 -15.59 -17.84
CA GLY A 144 37.56 -15.11 -17.40
C GLY A 144 37.23 -15.56 -15.98
N ALA A 145 36.63 -14.69 -15.16
CA ALA A 145 36.08 -15.06 -13.86
C ALA A 145 34.71 -15.73 -14.03
N THR A 146 34.52 -16.88 -13.39
CA THR A 146 33.23 -17.59 -13.43
C THR A 146 32.15 -16.74 -12.77
N PRO A 147 30.96 -16.62 -13.39
CA PRO A 147 29.84 -15.89 -12.83
C PRO A 147 29.53 -16.34 -11.40
N THR A 148 29.35 -15.38 -10.49
CA THR A 148 29.18 -15.64 -9.06
C THR A 148 28.05 -14.79 -8.49
N VAL A 149 27.20 -15.38 -7.65
CA VAL A 149 26.14 -14.66 -6.92
C VAL A 149 26.40 -14.78 -5.44
N SER A 150 26.70 -13.66 -4.79
CA SER A 150 26.97 -13.59 -3.36
C SER A 150 25.75 -13.06 -2.64
N VAL A 151 25.17 -13.90 -1.78
CA VAL A 151 23.99 -13.57 -0.97
C VAL A 151 24.39 -13.55 0.50
N VAL A 152 24.01 -12.51 1.20
CA VAL A 152 24.14 -12.39 2.65
C VAL A 152 22.75 -12.38 3.23
N PHE A 153 22.48 -13.34 4.11
CA PHE A 153 21.22 -13.44 4.83
C PHE A 153 21.29 -12.67 6.15
N ASP A 154 20.15 -12.21 6.65
CA ASP A 154 20.01 -11.75 8.03
C ASP A 154 19.78 -12.94 8.98
N LEU A 155 19.65 -12.65 10.28
CA LEU A 155 19.32 -13.66 11.29
C LEU A 155 17.92 -14.27 11.14
N GLY A 156 17.00 -13.58 10.46
CA GLY A 156 15.66 -14.07 10.11
C GLY A 156 15.65 -15.02 8.93
N GLY A 157 16.79 -15.19 8.23
CA GLY A 157 16.89 -16.00 7.02
C GLY A 157 16.43 -15.27 5.75
N GLU A 158 16.18 -13.96 5.83
CA GLU A 158 15.85 -13.11 4.70
C GLU A 158 17.11 -12.52 4.06
N VAL A 159 17.02 -12.06 2.81
CA VAL A 159 18.18 -11.53 2.08
C VAL A 159 18.50 -10.10 2.55
N ALA A 160 19.57 -9.95 3.34
CA ALA A 160 20.08 -8.65 3.78
C ALA A 160 20.82 -7.90 2.66
N ALA A 161 21.63 -8.62 1.86
CA ALA A 161 22.34 -8.06 0.72
C ALA A 161 22.60 -9.13 -0.35
N CYS A 162 22.63 -8.72 -1.62
CA CYS A 162 22.96 -9.61 -2.74
C CYS A 162 23.77 -8.87 -3.81
N VAL A 163 24.86 -9.49 -4.27
CA VAL A 163 25.69 -8.99 -5.36
C VAL A 163 25.86 -10.11 -6.38
N ALA A 164 25.45 -9.86 -7.62
CA ALA A 164 25.62 -10.81 -8.73
C ALA A 164 26.70 -10.29 -9.69
N ASP A 165 27.87 -10.93 -9.70
CA ASP A 165 28.87 -10.75 -10.76
C ASP A 165 28.60 -11.74 -11.88
N VAL A 166 27.79 -11.30 -12.85
CA VAL A 166 27.43 -12.06 -14.04
C VAL A 166 28.02 -11.45 -15.31
N GLY A 167 29.05 -10.61 -15.18
CA GLY A 167 29.62 -9.86 -16.29
C GLY A 167 30.16 -10.74 -17.41
N LEU A 168 30.67 -11.93 -17.09
CA LEU A 168 31.13 -12.89 -18.11
C LEU A 168 29.95 -13.41 -18.96
N LEU A 169 28.77 -13.65 -18.36
CA LEU A 169 27.59 -14.09 -19.10
C LEU A 169 27.13 -13.01 -20.09
N GLU A 170 27.01 -11.76 -19.64
CA GLU A 170 26.56 -10.66 -20.49
C GLU A 170 27.58 -10.35 -21.63
N LYS A 171 28.88 -10.53 -21.38
CA LYS A 171 29.94 -10.22 -22.35
C LYS A 171 30.30 -11.37 -23.29
N ALA A 172 30.17 -12.62 -22.86
CA ALA A 172 30.63 -13.78 -23.63
C ALA A 172 29.47 -14.60 -24.23
N LEU A 173 28.30 -14.64 -23.59
CA LEU A 173 27.10 -15.32 -24.12
C LEU A 173 26.35 -14.41 -25.10
N LEU A 174 27.06 -13.97 -26.14
CA LEU A 174 26.62 -13.02 -27.18
C LEU A 174 26.30 -13.74 -28.50
N PRO A 175 25.68 -13.03 -29.49
CA PRO A 175 25.35 -13.61 -30.78
C PRO A 175 26.46 -14.39 -31.50
N PRO A 176 27.76 -14.01 -31.46
CA PRO A 176 28.82 -14.81 -32.08
C PRO A 176 28.93 -16.23 -31.52
N LEU A 177 28.75 -16.40 -30.21
CA LEU A 177 28.79 -17.71 -29.55
C LEU A 177 27.55 -18.53 -29.96
N LEU A 178 26.37 -17.91 -29.94
CA LEU A 178 25.12 -18.54 -30.41
C LEU A 178 25.14 -18.89 -31.91
N ARG A 179 25.98 -18.25 -32.72
CA ARG A 179 26.16 -18.54 -34.15
C ARG A 179 27.18 -19.63 -34.44
N GLN A 180 27.93 -20.11 -33.44
CA GLN A 180 28.87 -21.21 -33.66
C GLN A 180 28.12 -22.41 -34.27
N PRO A 181 28.69 -23.09 -35.29
CA PRO A 181 27.99 -24.15 -36.01
C PRO A 181 27.38 -25.22 -35.09
N ARG A 182 28.11 -25.61 -34.03
CA ARG A 182 27.64 -26.58 -33.03
C ARG A 182 26.42 -26.11 -32.22
N ILE A 183 26.42 -24.85 -31.75
CA ILE A 183 25.33 -24.30 -30.93
C ILE A 183 24.12 -24.03 -31.83
N LYS A 184 24.34 -23.44 -33.01
CA LYS A 184 23.28 -23.21 -34.00
C LYS A 184 22.60 -24.52 -34.41
N GLN A 185 23.36 -25.60 -34.62
CA GLN A 185 22.81 -26.91 -34.92
C GLN A 185 22.00 -27.47 -33.73
N ALA A 186 22.50 -27.33 -32.51
CA ALA A 186 21.78 -27.75 -31.30
C ALA A 186 20.46 -26.98 -31.13
N LEU A 187 20.47 -25.65 -31.28
CA LEU A 187 19.29 -24.79 -31.20
C LEU A 187 18.25 -25.15 -32.26
N ALA A 188 18.68 -25.41 -33.51
CA ALA A 188 17.77 -25.76 -34.60
C ALA A 188 17.18 -27.17 -34.49
N ALA A 189 17.88 -28.09 -33.81
CA ALA A 189 17.41 -29.46 -33.57
C ALA A 189 16.62 -29.60 -32.26
N ALA A 190 16.52 -28.52 -31.47
CA ALA A 190 15.88 -28.54 -30.17
C ALA A 190 14.35 -28.67 -30.30
N PRO A 191 13.70 -29.47 -29.44
CA PRO A 191 12.25 -29.54 -29.37
C PRO A 191 11.64 -28.34 -28.64
N VAL A 192 12.40 -27.76 -27.73
CA VAL A 192 12.08 -26.52 -27.01
C VAL A 192 13.38 -25.81 -26.66
N LEU A 193 13.35 -24.49 -26.75
CA LEU A 193 14.45 -23.62 -26.35
C LEU A 193 14.05 -22.83 -25.11
N MET A 194 14.77 -22.97 -24.01
CA MET A 194 14.58 -22.12 -22.82
C MET A 194 15.65 -21.03 -22.77
N LEU A 195 15.24 -19.79 -22.54
CA LEU A 195 16.09 -18.61 -22.42
C LEU A 195 16.00 -18.04 -21.00
N ASP A 196 17.16 -17.85 -20.38
CA ASP A 196 17.32 -17.20 -19.07
C ASP A 196 17.19 -15.68 -19.18
N GLY A 197 16.42 -15.05 -18.29
CA GLY A 197 16.24 -13.61 -18.23
C GLY A 197 17.51 -12.80 -17.93
N ASN A 198 18.61 -13.44 -17.54
CA ASN A 198 19.92 -12.80 -17.40
C ASN A 198 20.64 -12.52 -18.72
N LEU A 199 20.16 -13.07 -19.85
CA LEU A 199 20.78 -12.83 -21.15
C LEU A 199 20.68 -11.36 -21.56
N ALA A 200 21.68 -10.90 -22.32
CA ALA A 200 21.65 -9.60 -22.97
C ALA A 200 20.62 -9.59 -24.11
N GLU A 201 20.03 -8.43 -24.41
CA GLU A 201 18.98 -8.28 -25.44
C GLU A 201 19.43 -8.85 -26.79
N ALA A 202 20.65 -8.52 -27.24
CA ALA A 202 21.19 -9.05 -28.49
C ALA A 202 21.25 -10.59 -28.53
N ALA A 203 21.53 -11.23 -27.39
CA ALA A 203 21.58 -12.69 -27.29
C ALA A 203 20.17 -13.30 -27.31
N LEU A 204 19.21 -12.68 -26.62
CA LEU A 204 17.79 -13.06 -26.67
C LEU A 204 17.25 -12.96 -28.10
N GLU A 205 17.51 -11.84 -28.79
CA GLU A 205 17.11 -11.62 -30.17
C GLU A 205 17.69 -12.67 -31.12
N GLU A 206 18.99 -12.94 -31.02
CA GLU A 206 19.66 -13.93 -31.86
C GLU A 206 19.10 -15.34 -31.61
N ALA A 207 18.90 -15.73 -30.35
CA ALA A 207 18.35 -17.04 -29.99
C ALA A 207 16.91 -17.21 -30.50
N CYS A 208 16.04 -16.22 -30.25
CA CYS A 208 14.66 -16.21 -30.75
C CYS A 208 14.61 -16.25 -32.29
N ARG A 209 15.50 -15.52 -32.98
CA ARG A 209 15.57 -15.52 -34.45
C ARG A 209 15.97 -16.89 -35.01
N GLN A 210 16.95 -17.55 -34.39
CA GLN A 210 17.34 -18.90 -34.80
C GLN A 210 16.24 -19.93 -34.53
N ALA A 211 15.59 -19.84 -33.37
CA ALA A 211 14.47 -20.70 -33.01
C ALA A 211 13.29 -20.50 -33.98
N ALA A 212 12.91 -19.27 -34.29
CA ALA A 212 11.87 -18.95 -35.26
C ALA A 212 12.17 -19.52 -36.66
N ALA A 213 13.42 -19.42 -37.12
CA ALA A 213 13.84 -19.98 -38.41
C ALA A 213 13.73 -21.52 -38.46
N ALA A 214 13.95 -22.19 -37.33
CA ALA A 214 13.82 -23.63 -37.18
C ALA A 214 12.42 -24.09 -36.68
N ARG A 215 11.49 -23.15 -36.45
CA ARG A 215 10.16 -23.39 -35.85
C ARG A 215 10.21 -24.07 -34.48
N VAL A 216 11.22 -23.73 -33.69
CA VAL A 216 11.39 -24.23 -32.31
C VAL A 216 10.62 -23.31 -31.36
N PRO A 217 9.75 -23.83 -30.48
CA PRO A 217 9.08 -23.03 -29.46
C PRO A 217 10.06 -22.52 -28.41
N VAL A 218 9.92 -21.24 -28.05
CA VAL A 218 10.80 -20.57 -27.09
C VAL A 218 10.09 -20.34 -25.76
N TRP A 219 10.69 -20.80 -24.67
CA TRP A 219 10.31 -20.47 -23.30
C TRP A 219 11.27 -19.42 -22.75
N PHE A 220 10.77 -18.25 -22.35
CA PHE A 220 11.55 -17.26 -21.62
C PHE A 220 11.25 -17.30 -20.12
N GLU A 221 12.30 -17.32 -19.30
CA GLU A 221 12.21 -17.39 -17.86
C GLU A 221 12.73 -16.10 -17.21
N PRO A 222 11.84 -15.23 -16.71
CA PRO A 222 12.23 -14.04 -15.96
C PRO A 222 13.02 -14.39 -14.70
N VAL A 223 13.93 -13.48 -14.32
CA VAL A 223 14.82 -13.66 -13.16
C VAL A 223 14.80 -12.48 -12.19
N SER A 224 14.26 -11.34 -12.63
CA SER A 224 13.97 -10.18 -11.82
C SER A 224 13.07 -9.22 -12.59
N VAL A 225 12.37 -8.33 -11.87
CA VAL A 225 11.51 -7.31 -12.46
C VAL A 225 12.26 -6.47 -13.53
N PRO A 226 13.46 -5.91 -13.27
CA PRO A 226 14.17 -5.12 -14.29
C PRO A 226 14.64 -5.92 -15.50
N LYS A 227 14.85 -7.23 -15.36
CA LYS A 227 15.33 -8.10 -16.45
C LYS A 227 14.18 -8.70 -17.26
N SER A 228 13.01 -8.87 -16.64
CA SER A 228 11.80 -9.40 -17.28
C SER A 228 11.39 -8.60 -18.52
N VAL A 229 11.54 -7.27 -18.49
CA VAL A 229 11.16 -6.37 -19.58
C VAL A 229 12.07 -6.44 -20.81
N ARG A 230 13.25 -7.07 -20.71
CA ARG A 230 14.19 -7.23 -21.85
C ARG A 230 13.60 -8.07 -22.97
N ALA A 231 12.71 -9.00 -22.64
CA ALA A 231 12.05 -9.86 -23.62
C ALA A 231 10.78 -9.25 -24.23
N THR A 232 10.39 -8.05 -23.80
CA THR A 232 9.14 -7.41 -24.24
C THR A 232 9.09 -7.16 -25.75
N CYS A 233 10.23 -6.80 -26.37
CA CYS A 233 10.32 -6.65 -27.84
C CYS A 233 10.23 -7.98 -28.60
N LEU A 234 10.34 -9.12 -27.90
CA LEU A 234 10.38 -10.46 -28.45
C LEU A 234 9.12 -11.27 -28.15
N LEU A 235 8.10 -10.69 -27.49
CA LEU A 235 6.90 -11.40 -27.05
C LEU A 235 6.22 -12.19 -28.18
N SER A 236 6.22 -11.68 -29.41
CA SER A 236 5.64 -12.38 -30.57
C SER A 236 6.41 -13.64 -31.00
N LEU A 237 7.64 -13.82 -30.53
CA LEU A 237 8.52 -14.95 -30.83
C LEU A 237 8.60 -15.94 -29.66
N LEU A 238 7.99 -15.62 -28.52
CA LEU A 238 7.95 -16.49 -27.34
C LEU A 238 6.70 -17.35 -27.39
N ALA A 239 6.88 -18.65 -27.18
CA ALA A 239 5.78 -19.59 -27.01
C ALA A 239 5.31 -19.62 -25.54
N TYR A 240 6.24 -19.46 -24.59
CA TYR A 240 5.97 -19.57 -23.15
C TYR A 240 6.74 -18.53 -22.34
N VAL A 241 6.12 -18.04 -21.27
CA VAL A 241 6.73 -17.21 -20.23
C VAL A 241 6.21 -17.64 -18.85
N SER A 242 7.04 -17.52 -17.83
CA SER A 242 6.74 -17.95 -16.45
C SER A 242 7.04 -16.83 -15.42
N PRO A 243 6.51 -15.60 -15.61
CA PRO A 243 6.76 -14.50 -14.69
C PRO A 243 6.05 -14.70 -13.34
N ASN A 244 6.63 -14.18 -12.26
CA ASN A 244 5.84 -13.86 -11.06
C ASN A 244 4.97 -12.60 -11.29
N GLU A 245 4.08 -12.29 -10.35
CA GLU A 245 3.13 -11.16 -10.47
C GLU A 245 3.82 -9.82 -10.79
N ARG A 246 4.94 -9.51 -10.10
CA ARG A 246 5.67 -8.25 -10.29
C ARG A 246 6.37 -8.19 -11.64
N GLU A 247 6.94 -9.31 -12.10
CA GLU A 247 7.55 -9.43 -13.42
C GLU A 247 6.51 -9.31 -14.52
N LEU A 248 5.35 -9.96 -14.36
CA LEU A 248 4.25 -9.89 -15.32
C LEU A 248 3.73 -8.47 -15.47
N ALA A 249 3.54 -7.77 -14.35
CA ALA A 249 3.12 -6.36 -14.33
C ALA A 249 4.12 -5.47 -15.08
N ALA A 250 5.43 -5.64 -14.83
CA ALA A 250 6.47 -4.87 -15.51
C ALA A 250 6.55 -5.19 -17.00
N MET A 251 6.49 -6.47 -17.39
CA MET A 251 6.45 -6.89 -18.80
C MET A 251 5.24 -6.31 -19.53
N ALA A 252 4.06 -6.32 -18.90
CA ALA A 252 2.83 -5.76 -19.46
C ALA A 252 2.92 -4.22 -19.59
N ALA A 253 3.47 -3.52 -18.59
CA ALA A 253 3.69 -2.08 -18.65
C ALA A 253 4.65 -1.70 -19.79
N ALA A 254 5.77 -2.42 -19.92
CA ALA A 254 6.72 -2.21 -21.00
C ALA A 254 6.11 -2.51 -22.39
N ALA A 255 5.28 -3.55 -22.51
CA ALA A 255 4.61 -3.91 -23.77
C ALA A 255 3.63 -2.81 -24.22
N ARG A 256 2.88 -2.26 -23.27
CA ARG A 256 1.96 -1.12 -23.51
C ARG A 256 2.72 0.13 -23.94
N GLN A 257 3.87 0.43 -23.31
CA GLN A 257 4.73 1.55 -23.72
C GLN A 257 5.27 1.37 -25.14
N GLN A 258 5.70 0.17 -25.53
CA GLN A 258 6.17 -0.10 -26.90
C GLN A 258 5.05 0.03 -27.94
N GLN A 259 3.84 -0.45 -27.65
CA GLN A 259 2.68 -0.25 -28.54
C GLN A 259 2.32 1.23 -28.70
N ALA A 260 2.38 2.01 -27.61
CA ALA A 260 2.19 3.46 -27.66
C ALA A 260 3.28 4.15 -28.51
N MET A 261 4.53 3.71 -28.39
CA MET A 261 5.65 4.29 -29.15
C MET A 261 5.59 3.97 -30.65
N GLN A 262 5.19 2.75 -31.04
CA GLN A 262 4.99 2.35 -32.44
C GLN A 262 3.78 3.04 -33.10
N THR A 263 2.72 3.32 -32.35
CA THR A 263 1.58 4.14 -32.83
C THR A 263 1.96 5.62 -32.99
N THR A 264 2.94 6.10 -32.21
CA THR A 264 3.51 7.46 -32.35
C THR A 264 4.49 7.58 -33.53
N LEU A 265 5.27 6.53 -33.81
CA LEU A 265 6.20 6.48 -34.96
C LEU A 265 5.49 6.28 -36.30
N SER A 266 4.41 5.48 -36.34
CA SER A 266 3.59 5.30 -37.55
C SER A 266 2.75 6.53 -37.89
N SER A 267 2.35 7.34 -36.90
CA SER A 267 1.73 8.65 -37.12
C SER A 267 2.73 9.71 -37.60
N SER A 268 3.96 9.69 -37.10
CA SER A 268 5.09 10.51 -37.59
C SER A 268 5.48 10.19 -39.06
N ALA A 269 5.56 8.90 -39.42
CA ALA A 269 5.85 8.47 -40.80
C ALA A 269 4.71 8.81 -41.78
N ALA A 270 3.45 8.78 -41.33
CA ALA A 270 2.30 9.21 -42.13
C ALA A 270 2.23 10.74 -42.32
N LEU A 271 2.76 11.52 -41.37
CA LEU A 271 2.85 12.99 -41.44
C LEU A 271 3.98 13.49 -42.35
N GLN A 272 5.04 12.71 -42.58
CA GLN A 272 6.11 13.04 -43.52
C GLN A 272 5.85 12.55 -44.96
N GLY A 273 4.95 11.58 -45.16
CA GLY A 273 4.54 11.10 -46.49
C GLY A 273 3.45 11.93 -47.20
N SER A 274 2.76 12.82 -46.49
CA SER A 274 1.63 13.59 -47.02
C SER A 274 1.97 15.02 -47.49
N ALA A 275 3.22 15.48 -47.33
CA ALA A 275 3.65 16.82 -47.71
C ALA A 275 4.19 16.93 -49.16
N LEU A 276 4.19 15.83 -49.94
CA LEU A 276 4.80 15.78 -51.29
C LEU A 276 3.82 15.49 -52.45
N LEU A 277 2.50 15.46 -52.22
CA LEU A 277 1.52 15.10 -53.26
C LEU A 277 0.33 16.07 -53.45
N GLN A 278 0.37 17.27 -52.86
CA GLN A 278 -0.69 18.30 -53.04
C GLN A 278 -0.24 19.57 -53.75
N GLN A 279 0.64 19.43 -54.75
CA GLN A 279 0.75 20.41 -55.84
C GLN A 279 0.63 19.70 -57.19
N ARG A 280 -0.60 19.41 -57.60
CA ARG A 280 -1.02 19.43 -59.01
C ARG A 280 -2.52 19.22 -59.15
N ARG A 281 -3.15 20.23 -59.78
CA ARG A 281 -4.39 20.17 -60.57
C ARG A 281 -5.74 20.32 -59.83
N THR A 282 -6.07 21.58 -59.61
CA THR A 282 -7.29 22.27 -60.13
C THR A 282 -8.34 21.44 -60.88
N ALA A 283 -9.60 21.59 -60.45
CA ALA A 283 -10.76 22.10 -61.21
C ALA A 283 -12.04 21.23 -61.23
N ARG A 284 -13.18 21.91 -60.97
CA ARG A 284 -14.61 21.59 -61.26
C ARG A 284 -15.28 20.52 -60.38
N SER A 285 -16.56 20.56 -60.01
CA SER A 285 -17.68 21.54 -59.99
C SER A 285 -18.94 20.79 -59.50
N GLY A 286 -19.85 21.43 -58.75
CA GLY A 286 -21.29 21.09 -58.77
C GLY A 286 -21.94 20.47 -57.52
N ARG A 287 -22.89 21.22 -56.94
CA ARG A 287 -23.97 20.83 -55.98
C ARG A 287 -25.28 20.49 -56.77
N PRO A 288 -26.48 20.23 -56.16
CA PRO A 288 -26.92 19.31 -55.08
C PRO A 288 -28.30 18.60 -55.36
N CYS A 289 -28.88 17.89 -54.35
CA CYS A 289 -30.28 17.37 -54.20
C CYS A 289 -30.68 16.11 -55.04
N SER A 290 -31.58 15.18 -54.67
CA SER A 290 -32.57 14.98 -53.56
C SER A 290 -33.15 13.52 -53.59
N SER A 291 -33.90 13.14 -52.53
CA SER A 291 -35.03 12.17 -52.42
C SER A 291 -34.85 10.65 -52.12
N LEU A 292 -35.25 10.27 -50.89
CA LEU A 292 -36.28 9.30 -50.43
C LEU A 292 -36.28 7.77 -50.79
N VAL A 293 -36.23 6.97 -49.70
CA VAL A 293 -36.95 5.69 -49.37
C VAL A 293 -36.42 4.33 -49.86
N ARG A 294 -35.93 3.45 -48.95
CA ARG A 294 -36.58 2.21 -48.38
C ARG A 294 -35.57 1.33 -47.61
N ALA A 295 -36.09 0.40 -46.80
CA ALA A 295 -35.48 -0.30 -45.65
C ALA A 295 -34.58 -1.53 -45.93
N HIS A 296 -33.90 -1.96 -44.85
CA HIS A 296 -33.18 -3.22 -44.55
C HIS A 296 -31.80 -3.48 -45.19
N ASN A 297 -30.72 -3.43 -44.41
CA ASN A 297 -30.02 -4.60 -43.87
C ASN A 297 -28.76 -4.21 -43.06
N GLU A 298 -28.32 -5.17 -42.26
CA GLU A 298 -27.28 -5.23 -41.24
C GLU A 298 -25.90 -4.63 -41.59
N GLY A 299 -25.24 -4.05 -40.59
CA GLY A 299 -23.81 -3.69 -40.59
C GLY A 299 -23.50 -2.56 -39.59
N PRO A 300 -22.54 -2.72 -38.66
CA PRO A 300 -22.22 -1.68 -37.69
C PRO A 300 -21.60 -0.46 -38.37
N MET A 301 -22.15 0.72 -38.08
CA MET A 301 -21.66 2.01 -38.56
C MET A 301 -20.21 2.24 -38.15
N ILE A 302 -19.39 2.54 -39.16
CA ILE A 302 -18.09 3.18 -39.02
C ILE A 302 -18.33 4.60 -38.50
N VAL A 303 -18.05 4.85 -37.22
CA VAL A 303 -17.91 6.20 -36.68
C VAL A 303 -16.50 6.69 -37.01
N THR A 304 -16.39 7.52 -38.04
CA THR A 304 -15.17 8.26 -38.37
C THR A 304 -15.21 9.62 -37.68
N GLU A 305 -14.62 9.70 -36.50
CA GLU A 305 -14.02 10.93 -35.98
C GLU A 305 -12.90 10.50 -35.03
N LYS A 306 -11.65 10.85 -35.37
CA LYS A 306 -10.48 10.64 -34.52
C LYS A 306 -10.63 11.52 -33.28
N LYS A 307 -11.26 10.99 -32.22
CA LYS A 307 -10.95 11.42 -30.86
C LYS A 307 -9.51 10.99 -30.60
N GLU A 308 -8.63 11.95 -30.32
CA GLU A 308 -7.38 11.68 -29.62
C GLU A 308 -7.70 10.73 -28.45
N LEU A 309 -7.04 9.57 -28.39
CA LEU A 309 -7.18 8.64 -27.29
C LEU A 309 -6.44 9.22 -26.07
N ARG A 310 -6.95 10.32 -25.51
CA ARG A 310 -6.68 10.68 -24.12
C ARG A 310 -7.35 9.59 -23.30
N LEU A 311 -6.60 8.61 -22.82
CA LEU A 311 -7.09 7.74 -21.76
C LEU A 311 -7.48 8.68 -20.61
N PRO A 312 -8.76 8.77 -20.22
CA PRO A 312 -9.14 9.61 -19.10
C PRO A 312 -8.37 9.12 -17.88
N THR A 313 -7.80 10.03 -17.09
CA THR A 313 -7.53 9.72 -15.69
C THR A 313 -8.86 9.19 -15.13
N PRO A 314 -8.90 8.00 -14.51
CA PRO A 314 -10.16 7.43 -14.10
C PRO A 314 -10.86 8.38 -13.12
N LYS A 315 -12.07 8.84 -13.47
CA LYS A 315 -12.79 9.80 -12.65
C LYS A 315 -13.22 9.11 -11.36
N TYR A 316 -12.68 9.52 -10.21
CA TYR A 316 -13.11 9.02 -8.89
C TYR A 316 -13.79 10.10 -8.04
N CYS A 317 -13.60 11.39 -8.34
CA CYS A 317 -14.25 12.53 -7.69
C CYS A 317 -14.78 13.53 -8.73
N GLU A 318 -15.57 14.51 -8.28
CA GLU A 318 -16.09 15.57 -9.18
C GLU A 318 -15.04 16.61 -9.57
N SER A 319 -14.02 16.79 -8.75
CA SER A 319 -12.96 17.75 -9.00
C SER A 319 -11.72 17.40 -8.16
N ILE A 320 -10.56 17.42 -8.80
CA ILE A 320 -9.24 17.19 -8.17
C ILE A 320 -8.61 18.47 -7.63
N HIS A 321 -9.15 19.64 -7.99
CA HIS A 321 -8.63 20.96 -7.64
C HIS A 321 -9.61 21.76 -6.76
N GLN A 322 -10.73 21.16 -6.37
CA GLN A 322 -11.75 21.76 -5.51
C GLN A 322 -12.58 20.67 -4.84
N THR A 323 -12.86 20.80 -3.55
CA THR A 323 -13.78 19.89 -2.86
C THR A 323 -15.17 20.12 -3.42
N ARG A 324 -15.71 19.08 -4.05
CA ARG A 324 -17.07 19.06 -4.58
C ARG A 324 -17.75 17.76 -4.22
N ARG A 325 -18.86 17.83 -3.52
CA ARG A 325 -19.59 16.65 -3.10
C ARG A 325 -20.05 15.84 -4.32
N ARG A 326 -19.70 14.55 -4.34
CA ARG A 326 -20.11 13.60 -5.38
C ARG A 326 -21.64 13.50 -5.42
N PRO A 327 -22.28 13.69 -6.59
CA PRO A 327 -23.70 13.42 -6.77
C PRO A 327 -24.03 11.95 -6.49
N THR A 328 -24.99 11.73 -5.59
CA THR A 328 -25.49 10.40 -5.24
C THR A 328 -27.01 10.43 -5.10
N ARG A 329 -27.66 9.33 -5.44
CA ARG A 329 -29.10 9.14 -5.22
C ARG A 329 -29.43 9.21 -3.74
N THR A 330 -30.69 9.51 -3.43
CA THR A 330 -31.19 9.39 -2.06
C THR A 330 -31.58 7.95 -1.76
N VAL A 331 -31.11 7.45 -0.62
CA VAL A 331 -31.51 6.18 0.03
C VAL A 331 -32.27 6.54 1.30
N ASP A 332 -33.44 5.95 1.49
CA ASP A 332 -34.31 6.20 2.64
C ASP A 332 -34.06 5.15 3.72
N ILE A 333 -33.63 5.61 4.91
CA ILE A 333 -33.40 4.79 6.10
C ILE A 333 -34.40 5.25 7.16
N GLY A 334 -35.63 4.73 7.09
CA GLY A 334 -36.72 5.25 7.91
C GLY A 334 -36.93 6.75 7.64
N PRO A 335 -36.97 7.61 8.67
CA PRO A 335 -37.06 9.07 8.49
C PRO A 335 -35.77 9.73 7.96
N VAL A 336 -34.62 9.05 8.01
CA VAL A 336 -33.33 9.64 7.64
C VAL A 336 -33.03 9.41 6.16
N LYS A 337 -32.72 10.50 5.45
CA LYS A 337 -32.34 10.48 4.04
C LYS A 337 -30.82 10.54 3.89
N VAL A 338 -30.24 9.62 3.13
CA VAL A 338 -28.79 9.55 2.88
C VAL A 338 -28.53 9.71 1.38
N GLY A 339 -27.69 10.68 1.03
CA GLY A 339 -27.30 10.97 -0.36
C GLY A 339 -26.83 12.42 -0.52
N SER A 340 -26.43 12.80 -1.73
CA SER A 340 -25.74 14.07 -1.99
C SER A 340 -26.62 15.32 -1.80
N ALA A 341 -27.94 15.14 -1.79
CA ALA A 341 -28.92 16.20 -1.55
C ALA A 341 -29.17 16.49 -0.05
N HIS A 342 -28.63 15.67 0.86
CA HIS A 342 -28.88 15.74 2.30
C HIS A 342 -27.58 15.94 3.06
N ARG A 343 -27.60 16.43 4.30
CA ARG A 343 -26.38 16.46 5.12
C ARG A 343 -25.80 15.05 5.30
N ILE A 344 -24.50 14.97 5.54
CA ILE A 344 -23.84 13.70 5.87
C ILE A 344 -24.44 13.17 7.17
N ALA A 345 -24.98 11.96 7.14
CA ALA A 345 -25.62 11.34 8.30
C ALA A 345 -24.60 10.69 9.24
N LEU A 346 -24.73 10.92 10.55
CA LEU A 346 -23.84 10.43 11.60
C LEU A 346 -24.34 9.08 12.13
N GLN A 347 -23.47 8.07 12.20
CA GLN A 347 -23.83 6.76 12.74
C GLN A 347 -22.89 6.32 13.85
N THR A 348 -23.43 5.53 14.77
CA THR A 348 -22.67 4.78 15.78
C THR A 348 -23.17 3.33 15.86
N MET A 349 -22.62 2.54 16.79
CA MET A 349 -22.99 1.15 17.03
C MET A 349 -23.01 0.83 18.51
N THR A 350 -24.05 0.15 18.98
CA THR A 350 -24.15 -0.28 20.38
C THR A 350 -23.09 -1.32 20.75
N THR A 351 -22.69 -1.27 22.01
CA THR A 351 -21.71 -2.18 22.63
C THR A 351 -22.38 -3.19 23.56
N THR A 352 -23.64 -2.96 23.94
CA THR A 352 -24.44 -3.87 24.77
C THR A 352 -24.75 -5.19 24.07
N ASP A 353 -24.90 -6.26 24.85
CA ASP A 353 -25.51 -7.50 24.37
C ASP A 353 -26.97 -7.24 23.97
N THR A 354 -27.29 -7.46 22.70
CA THR A 354 -28.63 -7.20 22.12
C THR A 354 -29.74 -7.96 22.84
N ARG A 355 -29.43 -9.06 23.55
CA ARG A 355 -30.40 -9.81 24.35
C ARG A 355 -30.82 -9.06 25.62
N ASP A 356 -29.97 -8.17 26.11
CA ASP A 356 -30.34 -7.21 27.15
C ASP A 356 -31.07 -6.02 26.51
N ILE A 357 -32.39 -6.19 26.41
CA ILE A 357 -33.29 -5.20 25.81
C ILE A 357 -33.21 -3.87 26.55
N ALA A 358 -33.17 -3.88 27.88
CA ALA A 358 -33.18 -2.66 28.68
C ALA A 358 -31.88 -1.87 28.49
N ALA A 359 -30.73 -2.55 28.61
CA ALA A 359 -29.43 -1.91 28.40
C ALA A 359 -29.29 -1.38 26.97
N THR A 360 -29.72 -2.15 25.97
CA THR A 360 -29.63 -1.75 24.56
C THR A 360 -30.54 -0.57 24.25
N VAL A 361 -31.78 -0.55 24.77
CA VAL A 361 -32.69 0.60 24.61
C VAL A 361 -32.08 1.86 25.22
N GLU A 362 -31.56 1.78 26.44
CA GLU A 362 -30.95 2.95 27.10
C GLU A 362 -29.70 3.45 26.36
N GLN A 363 -28.84 2.55 25.86
CA GLN A 363 -27.68 2.97 25.08
C GLN A 363 -28.06 3.58 23.73
N VAL A 364 -29.10 3.06 23.05
CA VAL A 364 -29.62 3.67 21.82
C VAL A 364 -30.12 5.09 22.09
N LYS A 365 -30.85 5.32 23.19
CA LYS A 365 -31.31 6.66 23.59
C LYS A 365 -30.14 7.61 23.82
N LYS A 366 -29.13 7.19 24.60
CA LYS A 366 -27.91 7.97 24.81
C LYS A 366 -27.23 8.36 23.50
N CYS A 367 -27.09 7.41 22.58
CA CYS A 367 -26.50 7.69 21.26
C CYS A 367 -27.33 8.69 20.45
N ALA A 368 -28.66 8.54 20.44
CA ALA A 368 -29.56 9.45 19.76
C ALA A 368 -29.51 10.87 20.37
N ASP A 369 -29.51 10.97 21.70
CA ASP A 369 -29.41 12.24 22.43
C ASP A 369 -28.04 12.92 22.22
N ALA A 370 -26.97 12.14 22.00
CA ALA A 370 -25.66 12.62 21.60
C ALA A 370 -25.57 13.07 20.13
N GLY A 371 -26.63 12.89 19.34
CA GLY A 371 -26.73 13.35 17.96
C GLY A 371 -26.53 12.28 16.88
N ALA A 372 -26.62 10.98 17.23
CA ALA A 372 -26.59 9.91 16.24
C ALA A 372 -27.87 9.93 15.38
N ASP A 373 -27.72 10.01 14.06
CA ASP A 373 -28.84 9.91 13.14
C ASP A 373 -29.32 8.47 12.98
N ILE A 374 -28.39 7.51 13.08
CA ILE A 374 -28.63 6.10 12.82
C ILE A 374 -27.81 5.28 13.81
N VAL A 375 -28.43 4.33 14.50
CA VAL A 375 -27.76 3.46 15.49
C VAL A 375 -27.73 2.02 14.99
N ARG A 376 -26.54 1.42 14.97
CA ARG A 376 -26.35 0.02 14.57
C ARG A 376 -26.32 -0.92 15.77
N ILE A 377 -26.90 -2.10 15.63
CA ILE A 377 -26.97 -3.13 16.66
C ILE A 377 -26.49 -4.47 16.08
N THR A 378 -25.72 -5.23 16.85
CA THR A 378 -25.24 -6.56 16.44
C THR A 378 -26.37 -7.58 16.49
N VAL A 379 -26.57 -8.38 15.44
CA VAL A 379 -27.57 -9.46 15.45
C VAL A 379 -26.98 -10.71 14.78
N GLN A 380 -26.71 -11.78 15.53
CA GLN A 380 -26.10 -13.02 15.04
C GLN A 380 -26.95 -14.27 15.25
N SER A 381 -28.03 -14.18 16.01
CA SER A 381 -28.87 -15.31 16.40
C SER A 381 -30.36 -14.96 16.39
N ASN A 382 -31.21 -15.98 16.31
CA ASN A 382 -32.67 -15.78 16.37
C ASN A 382 -33.12 -15.08 17.66
N LYS A 383 -32.44 -15.34 18.79
CA LYS A 383 -32.77 -14.69 20.08
C LYS A 383 -32.51 -13.19 20.05
N GLU A 384 -31.42 -12.77 19.42
CA GLU A 384 -31.14 -11.34 19.25
C GLU A 384 -32.13 -10.71 18.26
N ALA A 385 -32.54 -11.42 17.19
CA ALA A 385 -33.57 -10.93 16.27
C ALA A 385 -34.94 -10.77 16.97
N GLU A 386 -35.32 -11.69 17.86
CA GLU A 386 -36.52 -11.56 18.69
C GLU A 386 -36.41 -10.37 19.66
N ALA A 387 -35.22 -10.13 20.23
CA ALA A 387 -34.97 -8.97 21.09
C ALA A 387 -35.07 -7.65 20.31
N CYS A 388 -34.62 -7.61 19.04
CA CYS A 388 -34.71 -6.42 18.18
C CYS A 388 -36.14 -5.91 18.02
N MET A 389 -37.12 -6.81 17.90
CA MET A 389 -38.55 -6.44 17.84
C MET A 389 -38.99 -5.69 19.10
N LYS A 390 -38.62 -6.21 20.27
CA LYS A 390 -38.95 -5.61 21.58
C LYS A 390 -38.21 -4.29 21.80
N ILE A 391 -36.93 -4.22 21.41
CA ILE A 391 -36.13 -2.99 21.44
C ILE A 391 -36.82 -1.91 20.62
N ARG A 392 -37.21 -2.21 19.38
CA ARG A 392 -37.89 -1.23 18.52
C ARG A 392 -39.22 -0.76 19.08
N GLU A 393 -40.03 -1.70 19.57
CA GLU A 393 -41.33 -1.41 20.19
C GLU A 393 -41.16 -0.48 21.41
N GLN A 394 -40.18 -0.75 22.26
CA GLN A 394 -39.90 0.06 23.44
C GLN A 394 -39.40 1.46 23.06
N LEU A 395 -38.48 1.58 22.10
CA LEU A 395 -38.00 2.88 21.62
C LEU A 395 -39.14 3.73 21.05
N PHE A 396 -40.08 3.14 20.32
CA PHE A 396 -41.26 3.88 19.84
C PHE A 396 -42.19 4.33 20.98
N LYS A 397 -42.41 3.49 22.00
CA LYS A 397 -43.18 3.89 23.20
C LYS A 397 -42.51 5.08 23.90
N ASP A 398 -41.19 5.09 23.92
CA ASP A 398 -40.37 6.14 24.51
C ASP A 398 -40.17 7.35 23.57
N ARG A 399 -40.80 7.35 22.39
CA ARG A 399 -40.76 8.39 21.35
C ARG A 399 -39.40 8.62 20.70
N TYR A 400 -38.57 7.58 20.65
CA TYR A 400 -37.34 7.55 19.84
C TYR A 400 -37.63 6.91 18.48
N ASP A 401 -37.52 7.72 17.42
CA ASP A 401 -37.71 7.31 16.03
C ASP A 401 -36.39 7.09 15.27
N THR A 402 -35.25 7.25 15.93
CA THR A 402 -33.91 7.01 15.39
C THR A 402 -33.85 5.65 14.66
N PRO A 403 -33.55 5.63 13.35
CA PRO A 403 -33.46 4.40 12.59
C PRO A 403 -32.41 3.43 13.13
N LEU A 404 -32.75 2.15 13.11
CA LEU A 404 -31.88 1.07 13.56
C LEU A 404 -31.30 0.28 12.38
N VAL A 405 -30.06 -0.18 12.55
CA VAL A 405 -29.36 -1.02 11.58
C VAL A 405 -29.02 -2.37 12.19
N ALA A 406 -29.43 -3.47 11.57
CA ALA A 406 -29.01 -4.80 11.97
C ALA A 406 -27.65 -5.15 11.34
N ASP A 407 -26.65 -5.46 12.15
CA ASP A 407 -25.34 -5.90 11.69
C ASP A 407 -25.29 -7.43 11.56
N ILE A 408 -25.50 -7.95 10.35
CA ILE A 408 -25.54 -9.39 10.06
C ILE A 408 -24.20 -9.86 9.49
N HIS A 409 -23.70 -11.00 9.98
CA HIS A 409 -22.54 -11.69 9.40
C HIS A 409 -22.93 -13.01 8.72
N PHE A 410 -23.41 -14.04 9.45
CA PHE A 410 -23.43 -15.43 8.93
C PHE A 410 -24.81 -16.11 8.80
N GLN A 411 -25.94 -15.39 8.83
CA GLN A 411 -27.26 -16.05 8.91
C GLN A 411 -28.35 -15.34 8.09
N PRO A 412 -28.64 -15.80 6.85
CA PRO A 412 -29.74 -15.28 6.04
C PRO A 412 -31.10 -15.32 6.75
N LYS A 413 -31.36 -16.38 7.54
CA LYS A 413 -32.58 -16.50 8.35
C LYS A 413 -32.75 -15.35 9.35
N VAL A 414 -31.68 -14.97 10.04
CA VAL A 414 -31.69 -13.86 11.02
C VAL A 414 -31.89 -12.53 10.30
N ALA A 415 -31.24 -12.32 9.16
CA ALA A 415 -31.45 -11.14 8.33
C ALA A 415 -32.92 -11.00 7.90
N MET A 416 -33.55 -12.11 7.49
CA MET A 416 -34.96 -12.13 7.12
C MET A 416 -35.86 -11.76 8.30
N MET A 417 -35.59 -12.28 9.50
CA MET A 417 -36.40 -11.95 10.69
C MET A 417 -36.28 -10.47 11.07
N VAL A 418 -35.05 -9.94 11.15
CA VAL A 418 -34.84 -8.58 11.64
C VAL A 418 -35.23 -7.49 10.63
N ALA A 419 -35.35 -7.82 9.34
CA ALA A 419 -35.86 -6.90 8.32
C ALA A 419 -37.30 -6.42 8.58
N GLU A 420 -38.07 -7.16 9.38
CA GLU A 420 -39.38 -6.70 9.86
C GLU A 420 -39.25 -5.66 10.98
N ALA A 421 -38.20 -5.75 11.80
CA ALA A 421 -37.98 -4.88 12.96
C ALA A 421 -37.30 -3.55 12.61
N PHE A 422 -36.22 -3.60 11.83
CA PHE A 422 -35.29 -2.47 11.66
C PHE A 422 -35.34 -1.89 10.25
N GLU A 423 -34.98 -0.62 10.14
CA GLU A 423 -35.08 0.18 8.91
C GLU A 423 -33.95 -0.13 7.92
N LYS A 424 -32.83 -0.68 8.39
CA LYS A 424 -31.67 -1.03 7.54
C LYS A 424 -31.00 -2.33 7.93
N ILE A 425 -30.53 -3.07 6.94
CA ILE A 425 -29.71 -4.29 7.12
C ILE A 425 -28.29 -4.03 6.61
N ARG A 426 -27.26 -4.30 7.41
CA ARG A 426 -25.89 -4.44 6.91
C ARG A 426 -25.61 -5.89 6.60
N ILE A 427 -25.12 -6.15 5.41
CA ILE A 427 -24.50 -7.42 5.02
C ILE A 427 -23.01 -7.25 4.75
N ASN A 428 -22.26 -8.34 4.93
CA ASN A 428 -20.86 -8.43 4.55
C ASN A 428 -20.71 -9.51 3.46
N PRO A 429 -20.39 -9.10 2.21
CA PRO A 429 -20.26 -10.02 1.09
C PRO A 429 -19.38 -11.24 1.35
N GLY A 430 -18.22 -11.04 2.01
CA GLY A 430 -17.21 -12.08 2.14
C GLY A 430 -17.55 -13.21 3.12
N ASN A 431 -18.67 -13.11 3.86
CA ASN A 431 -19.10 -14.18 4.76
C ASN A 431 -20.62 -14.42 4.85
N PHE A 432 -21.42 -13.73 4.03
CA PHE A 432 -22.87 -13.89 4.03
C PHE A 432 -23.33 -15.26 3.51
N ALA A 433 -22.69 -15.77 2.45
CA ALA A 433 -23.07 -17.04 1.80
C ALA A 433 -22.25 -18.25 2.27
N ASP A 434 -20.95 -18.05 2.56
CA ASP A 434 -19.98 -19.13 2.79
C ASP A 434 -19.93 -19.60 4.26
N GLY A 435 -20.66 -18.94 5.17
CA GLY A 435 -20.59 -19.21 6.60
C GLY A 435 -19.26 -18.78 7.25
N ARG A 436 -18.89 -19.40 8.38
CA ARG A 436 -17.69 -19.03 9.15
C ARG A 436 -16.42 -19.46 8.41
N LYS A 437 -15.46 -18.54 8.22
CA LYS A 437 -14.17 -18.84 7.56
C LYS A 437 -13.48 -20.05 8.20
N THR A 438 -13.26 -21.10 7.42
CA THR A 438 -12.20 -22.07 7.65
C THR A 438 -11.00 -21.66 6.80
N PHE A 439 -9.83 -21.48 7.41
CA PHE A 439 -8.55 -21.18 6.73
C PHE A 439 -8.03 -22.40 5.93
N LYS A 440 -8.88 -23.01 5.11
CA LYS A 440 -8.46 -24.01 4.13
C LYS A 440 -8.21 -23.28 2.83
N GLU A 441 -7.00 -23.39 2.29
CA GLU A 441 -6.72 -23.00 0.91
C GLU A 441 -7.57 -23.88 0.00
N ILE A 442 -8.60 -23.28 -0.60
CA ILE A 442 -9.32 -23.85 -1.72
C ILE A 442 -8.79 -23.11 -2.94
N ASN A 443 -8.03 -23.80 -3.80
CA ASN A 443 -7.60 -23.24 -5.07
C ASN A 443 -8.77 -23.25 -6.05
N TYR A 444 -9.23 -22.07 -6.44
CA TYR A 444 -10.21 -21.90 -7.50
C TYR A 444 -9.48 -21.76 -8.84
N ASP A 445 -8.93 -22.87 -9.34
CA ASP A 445 -8.14 -22.90 -10.60
C ASP A 445 -9.03 -22.91 -11.86
N ASP A 446 -10.36 -22.98 -11.72
CA ASP A 446 -11.34 -23.08 -12.81
C ASP A 446 -12.36 -21.90 -12.78
N PRO A 447 -12.40 -21.03 -13.82
CA PRO A 447 -13.39 -19.97 -13.97
C PRO A 447 -14.85 -20.43 -13.89
N LYS A 448 -15.13 -21.71 -14.18
CA LYS A 448 -16.48 -22.26 -14.09
C LYS A 448 -16.95 -22.42 -12.64
N GLN A 449 -16.05 -22.82 -11.73
CA GLN A 449 -16.34 -22.92 -10.30
C GLN A 449 -16.63 -21.54 -9.69
N PHE A 450 -15.95 -20.51 -10.18
CA PHE A 450 -16.19 -19.12 -9.77
C PHE A 450 -17.62 -18.65 -10.11
N GLU A 451 -18.13 -18.99 -11.31
CA GLU A 451 -19.49 -18.64 -11.73
C GLU A 451 -20.56 -19.46 -11.01
N GLU A 452 -20.30 -20.75 -10.75
CA GLU A 452 -21.21 -21.62 -9.97
C GLU A 452 -21.43 -21.09 -8.54
N GLU A 453 -20.37 -20.64 -7.85
CA GLU A 453 -20.50 -20.02 -6.53
C GLU A 453 -21.24 -18.68 -6.59
N ARG A 454 -21.04 -17.87 -7.64
CA ARG A 454 -21.78 -16.61 -7.84
C ARG A 454 -23.28 -16.87 -7.94
N GLN A 455 -23.67 -17.95 -8.62
CA GLN A 455 -25.06 -18.37 -8.71
C GLN A 455 -25.62 -18.81 -7.35
N TYR A 456 -24.85 -19.53 -6.53
CA TYR A 456 -25.26 -19.86 -5.16
C TYR A 456 -25.46 -18.62 -4.28
N ILE A 457 -24.55 -17.65 -4.33
CA ILE A 457 -24.70 -16.36 -3.63
C ILE A 457 -26.02 -15.69 -4.02
N ARG A 458 -26.35 -15.70 -5.32
CA ARG A 458 -27.60 -15.16 -5.84
C ARG A 458 -28.82 -15.85 -5.24
N GLU A 459 -28.83 -17.18 -5.19
CA GLU A 459 -29.94 -17.96 -4.61
C GLU A 459 -30.16 -17.66 -3.13
N VAL A 460 -29.08 -17.54 -2.36
CA VAL A 460 -29.14 -17.28 -0.91
C VAL A 460 -29.51 -15.82 -0.59
N PHE A 461 -29.03 -14.87 -1.39
CA PHE A 461 -29.19 -13.44 -1.13
C PHE A 461 -30.49 -12.86 -1.68
N SER A 462 -30.99 -13.34 -2.82
CA SER A 462 -32.21 -12.82 -3.46
C SER A 462 -33.45 -12.75 -2.54
N PRO A 463 -33.73 -13.74 -1.66
CA PRO A 463 -34.86 -13.66 -0.74
C PRO A 463 -34.80 -12.45 0.20
N LEU A 464 -33.60 -12.06 0.66
CA LEU A 464 -33.41 -10.88 1.50
C LEU A 464 -33.63 -9.60 0.70
N VAL A 465 -33.14 -9.54 -0.54
CA VAL A 465 -33.36 -8.40 -1.45
C VAL A 465 -34.85 -8.18 -1.67
N GLU A 466 -35.61 -9.24 -1.97
CA GLU A 466 -37.06 -9.17 -2.20
C GLU A 466 -37.81 -8.69 -0.93
N LYS A 467 -37.40 -9.19 0.24
CA LYS A 467 -37.99 -8.76 1.52
C LYS A 467 -37.67 -7.31 1.83
N CYS A 468 -36.42 -6.88 1.65
CA CYS A 468 -36.04 -5.48 1.84
C CYS A 468 -36.76 -4.56 0.83
N LYS A 469 -36.95 -5.00 -0.41
CA LYS A 469 -37.71 -4.25 -1.43
C LYS A 469 -39.18 -4.07 -1.02
N SER A 470 -39.86 -5.16 -0.63
CA SER A 470 -41.28 -5.12 -0.24
C SER A 470 -41.55 -4.31 1.05
N LEU A 471 -40.61 -4.32 1.99
CA LEU A 471 -40.71 -3.57 3.26
C LEU A 471 -40.09 -2.16 3.20
N ASN A 472 -39.59 -1.74 2.04
CA ASN A 472 -38.83 -0.50 1.85
C ASN A 472 -37.70 -0.33 2.90
N ARG A 473 -36.95 -1.41 3.15
CA ARG A 473 -35.76 -1.38 4.01
C ARG A 473 -34.54 -1.00 3.19
N ALA A 474 -33.63 -0.25 3.82
CA ALA A 474 -32.34 0.04 3.21
C ALA A 474 -31.35 -1.11 3.43
N MET A 475 -30.35 -1.21 2.56
CA MET A 475 -29.26 -2.17 2.73
C MET A 475 -27.90 -1.50 2.65
N ARG A 476 -26.96 -1.91 3.50
CA ARG A 476 -25.53 -1.59 3.33
C ARG A 476 -24.78 -2.84 2.91
N ILE A 477 -24.23 -2.80 1.70
CA ILE A 477 -23.27 -3.78 1.19
C ILE A 477 -21.89 -3.32 1.63
N GLY A 478 -21.35 -3.95 2.68
CA GLY A 478 -20.15 -3.47 3.35
C GLY A 478 -19.04 -4.50 3.43
N THR A 479 -18.01 -4.32 2.60
CA THR A 479 -16.82 -5.16 2.57
C THR A 479 -15.79 -4.68 3.60
N ASN A 480 -15.27 -5.60 4.41
CA ASN A 480 -14.11 -5.36 5.26
C ASN A 480 -12.89 -6.07 4.65
N HIS A 481 -11.72 -5.44 4.67
CA HIS A 481 -10.46 -5.99 4.14
C HIS A 481 -10.16 -7.39 4.71
N GLY A 482 -10.19 -7.53 6.04
CA GLY A 482 -9.93 -8.80 6.72
C GLY A 482 -10.95 -9.93 6.47
N SER A 483 -12.10 -9.62 5.86
CA SER A 483 -13.20 -10.57 5.71
C SER A 483 -13.51 -10.94 4.25
N LEU A 484 -12.62 -10.70 3.29
CA LEU A 484 -12.80 -11.16 1.91
C LEU A 484 -12.99 -12.68 1.84
N SER A 485 -13.88 -13.15 0.96
CA SER A 485 -14.11 -14.58 0.76
C SER A 485 -12.89 -15.25 0.14
N ALA A 486 -12.73 -16.56 0.35
CA ALA A 486 -11.60 -17.32 -0.21
C ALA A 486 -11.55 -17.19 -1.75
N ARG A 487 -12.72 -17.18 -2.40
CA ARG A 487 -12.86 -16.98 -3.85
C ARG A 487 -12.32 -15.62 -4.29
N ILE A 488 -12.70 -14.53 -3.62
CA ILE A 488 -12.20 -13.18 -3.97
C ILE A 488 -10.69 -13.09 -3.73
N LEU A 489 -10.20 -13.62 -2.61
CA LEU A 489 -8.76 -13.65 -2.31
C LEU A 489 -7.97 -14.45 -3.36
N SER A 490 -8.51 -15.57 -3.85
CA SER A 490 -7.87 -16.40 -4.88
C SER A 490 -7.73 -15.67 -6.23
N PHE A 491 -8.73 -14.87 -6.62
CA PHE A 491 -8.75 -14.21 -7.94
C PHE A 491 -8.11 -12.82 -7.94
N TYR A 492 -8.34 -12.03 -6.87
CA TYR A 492 -7.94 -10.62 -6.80
C TYR A 492 -6.90 -10.34 -5.73
N GLY A 493 -6.51 -11.34 -4.93
CA GLY A 493 -5.64 -11.16 -3.78
C GLY A 493 -6.30 -10.38 -2.64
N ASP A 494 -5.52 -10.11 -1.60
CA ASP A 494 -5.89 -9.23 -0.49
C ASP A 494 -5.64 -7.77 -0.90
N THR A 495 -6.51 -7.24 -1.77
CA THR A 495 -6.31 -5.95 -2.44
C THR A 495 -7.54 -5.04 -2.37
N PRO A 496 -7.37 -3.70 -2.51
CA PRO A 496 -8.49 -2.78 -2.68
C PRO A 496 -9.44 -3.16 -3.83
N ARG A 497 -8.91 -3.71 -4.94
CA ARG A 497 -9.76 -4.18 -6.05
C ARG A 497 -10.61 -5.37 -5.64
N GLY A 498 -10.04 -6.35 -4.92
CA GLY A 498 -10.81 -7.47 -4.36
C GLY A 498 -11.96 -7.01 -3.47
N MET A 499 -11.76 -5.96 -2.66
CA MET A 499 -12.83 -5.38 -1.85
C MET A 499 -13.98 -4.81 -2.67
N VAL A 500 -13.64 -4.10 -3.75
CA VAL A 500 -14.61 -3.51 -4.69
C VAL A 500 -15.41 -4.60 -5.38
N GLU A 501 -14.74 -5.60 -5.96
CA GLU A 501 -15.39 -6.70 -6.67
C GLU A 501 -16.36 -7.47 -5.78
N SER A 502 -15.94 -7.78 -4.54
CA SER A 502 -16.79 -8.46 -3.57
C SER A 502 -18.09 -7.69 -3.28
N ALA A 503 -18.05 -6.36 -3.25
CA ALA A 503 -19.26 -5.55 -3.08
C ALA A 503 -20.14 -5.52 -4.34
N PHE A 504 -19.53 -5.42 -5.53
CA PHE A 504 -20.28 -5.34 -6.79
C PHE A 504 -21.03 -6.63 -7.11
N GLU A 505 -20.51 -7.79 -6.72
CA GLU A 505 -21.23 -9.06 -6.91
C GLU A 505 -22.62 -9.07 -6.24
N PHE A 506 -22.71 -8.52 -5.03
CA PHE A 506 -23.99 -8.38 -4.32
C PHE A 506 -24.83 -7.24 -4.88
N ALA A 507 -24.20 -6.14 -5.31
CA ALA A 507 -24.90 -5.00 -5.87
C ALA A 507 -25.52 -5.29 -7.25
N ASP A 508 -24.86 -6.12 -8.06
CA ASP A 508 -25.39 -6.61 -9.34
C ASP A 508 -26.71 -7.37 -9.10
N ILE A 509 -26.75 -8.26 -8.09
CA ILE A 509 -27.98 -8.98 -7.72
C ILE A 509 -29.09 -8.01 -7.31
N CYS A 510 -28.78 -7.01 -6.47
CA CYS A 510 -29.75 -5.98 -6.08
C CYS A 510 -30.33 -5.26 -7.31
N ARG A 511 -29.48 -4.87 -8.27
CA ARG A 511 -29.93 -4.15 -9.47
C ARG A 511 -30.70 -5.01 -10.44
N ASP A 512 -30.30 -6.25 -10.64
CA ASP A 512 -31.05 -7.20 -11.48
C ASP A 512 -32.46 -7.45 -10.94
N MET A 513 -32.65 -7.31 -9.62
CA MET A 513 -33.95 -7.35 -8.94
C MET A 513 -34.63 -5.99 -8.80
N ASP A 514 -34.08 -4.94 -9.44
CA ASP A 514 -34.61 -3.57 -9.39
C ASP A 514 -34.76 -3.05 -7.93
N TYR A 515 -33.81 -3.44 -7.08
CA TYR A 515 -33.69 -2.94 -5.71
C TYR A 515 -32.58 -1.90 -5.64
N HIS A 516 -32.96 -0.65 -5.34
CA HIS A 516 -32.07 0.51 -5.39
C HIS A 516 -31.87 1.20 -4.03
N ASN A 517 -32.54 0.74 -2.97
CA ASN A 517 -32.43 1.32 -1.63
C ASN A 517 -31.19 0.77 -0.89
N PHE A 518 -30.00 0.88 -1.49
CA PHE A 518 -28.76 0.39 -0.89
C PHE A 518 -27.59 1.36 -1.04
N LEU A 519 -26.56 1.16 -0.22
CA LEU A 519 -25.32 1.94 -0.19
C LEU A 519 -24.11 1.05 0.10
N PHE A 520 -22.93 1.57 -0.20
CA PHE A 520 -21.67 0.84 -0.07
C PHE A 520 -20.83 1.28 1.13
N SER A 521 -19.97 0.39 1.60
CA SER A 521 -18.83 0.74 2.47
C SER A 521 -17.63 -0.18 2.21
N MET A 522 -16.43 0.40 2.25
CA MET A 522 -15.14 -0.30 2.16
C MET A 522 -14.34 0.00 3.44
N LYS A 523 -14.20 -0.96 4.35
CA LYS A 523 -13.51 -0.70 5.63
C LYS A 523 -12.18 -1.45 5.69
N ALA A 524 -11.15 -0.74 6.14
CA ALA A 524 -9.84 -1.28 6.46
C ALA A 524 -9.30 -0.57 7.71
N SER A 525 -8.42 -1.24 8.46
CA SER A 525 -7.69 -0.66 9.59
C SER A 525 -6.50 0.17 9.13
N ASN A 526 -6.00 -0.09 7.92
CA ASN A 526 -5.04 0.74 7.22
C ASN A 526 -5.76 1.86 6.44
N PRO A 527 -5.61 3.14 6.81
CA PRO A 527 -6.25 4.26 6.11
C PRO A 527 -5.90 4.33 4.62
N LEU A 528 -4.70 3.90 4.24
CA LEU A 528 -4.24 3.89 2.85
C LEU A 528 -5.08 2.94 1.98
N VAL A 529 -5.25 1.70 2.44
CA VAL A 529 -6.10 0.68 1.78
C VAL A 529 -7.54 1.16 1.70
N MET A 530 -8.06 1.75 2.80
CA MET A 530 -9.42 2.30 2.84
C MET A 530 -9.63 3.38 1.79
N VAL A 531 -8.76 4.41 1.75
CA VAL A 531 -8.89 5.54 0.83
C VAL A 531 -8.85 5.06 -0.62
N GLN A 532 -7.92 4.15 -0.95
CA GLN A 532 -7.83 3.57 -2.29
C GLN A 532 -9.08 2.78 -2.66
N ALA A 533 -9.60 1.94 -1.77
CA ALA A 533 -10.80 1.15 -2.03
C ALA A 533 -12.04 2.01 -2.30
N TYR A 534 -12.22 3.13 -1.58
CA TYR A 534 -13.33 4.05 -1.86
C TYR A 534 -13.18 4.81 -3.17
N ARG A 535 -11.97 5.21 -3.55
CA ARG A 535 -11.72 5.88 -4.84
C ARG A 535 -11.98 4.92 -6.00
N LEU A 536 -11.48 3.68 -5.92
CA LEU A 536 -11.76 2.62 -6.87
C LEU A 536 -13.25 2.29 -6.96
N LEU A 537 -13.95 2.23 -5.83
CA LEU A 537 -15.39 2.04 -5.78
C LEU A 537 -16.14 3.20 -6.48
N ALA A 538 -15.74 4.45 -6.23
CA ALA A 538 -16.37 5.60 -6.86
C ALA A 538 -16.15 5.61 -8.38
N GLU A 539 -14.94 5.31 -8.83
CA GLU A 539 -14.59 5.13 -10.23
C GLU A 539 -15.40 4.03 -10.92
N GLU A 540 -15.46 2.84 -10.33
CA GLU A 540 -16.25 1.72 -10.87
C GLU A 540 -17.73 2.10 -10.97
N GLN A 541 -18.25 2.84 -9.98
CA GLN A 541 -19.60 3.40 -10.07
C GLN A 541 -19.75 4.37 -11.25
N TYR A 542 -18.82 5.32 -11.46
CA TYR A 542 -18.88 6.21 -12.63
C TYR A 542 -18.82 5.44 -13.94
N ASN A 543 -17.95 4.43 -14.05
CA ASN A 543 -17.80 3.59 -15.24
C ASN A 543 -19.11 2.85 -15.58
N ARG A 544 -19.88 2.44 -14.55
CA ARG A 544 -21.18 1.79 -14.71
C ARG A 544 -22.37 2.77 -14.79
N GLY A 545 -22.12 4.08 -14.65
CA GLY A 545 -23.18 5.09 -14.56
C GLY A 545 -24.03 4.99 -13.29
N TRP A 546 -23.43 4.54 -12.18
CA TRP A 546 -24.07 4.39 -10.88
C TRP A 546 -23.70 5.53 -9.93
N ASP A 547 -24.59 5.80 -8.98
CA ASP A 547 -24.57 6.98 -8.11
C ASP A 547 -25.00 6.60 -6.68
N TYR A 548 -24.64 5.42 -6.19
CA TYR A 548 -25.03 4.98 -4.85
C TYR A 548 -24.25 5.70 -3.74
N PRO A 549 -24.87 5.94 -2.57
CA PRO A 549 -24.21 6.58 -1.44
C PRO A 549 -23.07 5.76 -0.84
N LEU A 550 -22.17 6.46 -0.15
CA LEU A 550 -20.99 5.89 0.52
C LEU A 550 -21.08 6.08 2.04
N HIS A 551 -20.99 4.98 2.79
CA HIS A 551 -20.79 4.98 4.24
C HIS A 551 -19.31 4.87 4.56
N LEU A 552 -18.68 5.94 5.03
CA LEU A 552 -17.25 5.95 5.37
C LEU A 552 -17.01 5.52 6.82
N GLY A 553 -15.87 4.87 7.05
CA GLY A 553 -15.37 4.63 8.39
C GLY A 553 -14.14 3.74 8.37
N VAL A 554 -13.13 4.13 9.14
CA VAL A 554 -11.98 3.28 9.45
C VAL A 554 -12.45 2.20 10.43
N THR A 555 -12.00 0.96 10.23
CA THR A 555 -12.24 -0.11 11.21
C THR A 555 -11.05 -0.21 12.13
N GLU A 556 -11.29 -0.55 13.38
CA GLU A 556 -10.27 -0.85 14.39
C GLU A 556 -9.28 0.31 14.56
N ALA A 557 -9.83 1.53 14.61
CA ALA A 557 -9.03 2.75 14.62
C ALA A 557 -8.19 2.87 15.90
N GLY A 558 -8.63 2.26 17.01
CA GLY A 558 -8.01 2.40 18.31
C GLY A 558 -8.87 3.23 19.27
N GLU A 559 -8.23 3.71 20.32
CA GLU A 559 -8.80 4.57 21.36
C GLU A 559 -8.10 5.94 21.36
N GLY A 560 -8.73 6.91 22.03
CA GLY A 560 -8.12 8.20 22.32
C GLY A 560 -7.69 8.98 21.09
N GLU A 561 -6.53 9.63 21.18
CA GLU A 561 -5.96 10.43 20.10
C GLU A 561 -5.61 9.59 18.87
N ASP A 562 -5.01 8.41 19.05
CA ASP A 562 -4.58 7.55 17.94
C ASP A 562 -5.79 7.10 17.08
N GLY A 563 -6.91 6.75 17.72
CA GLY A 563 -8.15 6.40 17.05
C GLY A 563 -8.80 7.55 16.27
N ARG A 564 -8.81 8.75 16.87
CA ARG A 564 -9.28 9.99 16.22
C ARG A 564 -8.38 10.36 15.04
N MET A 565 -7.05 10.26 15.19
CA MET A 565 -6.06 10.54 14.15
C MET A 565 -6.22 9.59 12.95
N LYS A 566 -6.25 8.28 13.17
CA LYS A 566 -6.46 7.28 12.10
C LYS A 566 -7.79 7.51 11.36
N SER A 567 -8.86 7.80 12.10
CA SER A 567 -10.17 8.12 11.52
C SER A 567 -10.13 9.39 10.69
N ALA A 568 -9.46 10.44 11.14
CA ALA A 568 -9.28 11.68 10.40
C ALA A 568 -8.47 11.51 9.11
N ILE A 569 -7.40 10.70 9.14
CA ILE A 569 -6.61 10.37 7.95
C ILE A 569 -7.50 9.69 6.89
N GLY A 570 -8.24 8.64 7.28
CA GLY A 570 -9.06 7.87 6.33
C GLY A 570 -10.32 8.59 5.87
N ILE A 571 -11.17 9.04 6.81
CA ILE A 571 -12.45 9.68 6.51
C ILE A 571 -12.22 11.09 5.95
N GLY A 572 -11.33 11.87 6.57
CA GLY A 572 -11.05 13.25 6.17
C GLY A 572 -10.51 13.34 4.74
N ALA A 573 -9.61 12.45 4.34
CA ALA A 573 -9.10 12.40 2.96
C ALA A 573 -10.22 12.24 1.92
N LEU A 574 -11.17 11.34 2.19
CA LEU A 574 -12.28 11.06 1.27
C LEU A 574 -13.30 12.21 1.27
N LEU A 575 -13.58 12.81 2.43
CA LEU A 575 -14.45 13.98 2.52
C LEU A 575 -13.86 15.19 1.77
N MET A 576 -12.54 15.37 1.81
CA MET A 576 -11.84 16.41 1.03
C MET A 576 -11.91 16.15 -0.47
N ASP A 577 -11.96 14.89 -0.90
CA ASP A 577 -12.26 14.49 -2.29
C ASP A 577 -13.76 14.60 -2.65
N GLY A 578 -14.62 14.98 -1.69
CA GLY A 578 -16.07 15.08 -1.88
C GLY A 578 -16.82 13.74 -1.84
N LEU A 579 -16.17 12.69 -1.35
CA LEU A 579 -16.76 11.35 -1.21
C LEU A 579 -17.29 11.17 0.21
N GLY A 580 -18.55 10.73 0.35
CA GLY A 580 -19.16 10.41 1.64
C GLY A 580 -20.58 10.96 1.80
N ASP A 581 -21.48 10.11 2.29
CA ASP A 581 -22.89 10.45 2.51
C ASP A 581 -23.37 10.11 3.92
N THR A 582 -22.66 9.19 4.58
CA THR A 582 -22.82 8.89 5.98
C THR A 582 -21.49 8.40 6.53
N ILE A 583 -21.22 8.63 7.81
CA ILE A 583 -19.92 8.30 8.40
C ILE A 583 -20.09 7.65 9.78
N ARG A 584 -19.10 6.85 10.17
CA ARG A 584 -18.90 6.38 11.54
C ARG A 584 -17.41 6.42 11.88
N VAL A 585 -17.08 7.05 12.99
CA VAL A 585 -15.75 6.99 13.63
C VAL A 585 -15.79 5.81 14.58
N SER A 586 -14.95 4.77 14.36
CA SER A 586 -15.01 3.53 15.15
C SER A 586 -13.97 3.55 16.26
N LEU A 587 -14.36 3.96 17.48
CA LEU A 587 -13.44 4.07 18.62
C LEU A 587 -13.64 2.90 19.60
N THR A 588 -12.57 2.49 20.29
CA THR A 588 -12.66 1.60 21.45
C THR A 588 -13.11 2.38 22.70
N GLU A 589 -14.21 3.11 22.58
CA GLU A 589 -14.81 3.97 23.62
C GLU A 589 -16.32 3.71 23.66
N ASP A 590 -17.04 4.27 24.64
CA ASP A 590 -18.51 4.22 24.62
C ASP A 590 -19.05 4.94 23.37
N PRO A 591 -20.12 4.40 22.74
CA PRO A 591 -20.54 4.80 21.40
C PRO A 591 -20.99 6.26 21.28
N GLU A 592 -21.52 6.87 22.35
CA GLU A 592 -21.84 8.29 22.37
C GLU A 592 -20.61 9.19 22.16
N TYR A 593 -19.41 8.76 22.54
CA TYR A 593 -18.17 9.51 22.33
C TYR A 593 -17.68 9.44 20.88
N GLU A 594 -18.21 8.52 20.05
CA GLU A 594 -17.95 8.53 18.61
C GLU A 594 -18.56 9.77 17.94
N MET A 595 -19.57 10.43 18.55
CA MET A 595 -20.38 11.48 17.89
C MET A 595 -19.67 12.81 17.71
N ASP A 596 -18.88 13.28 18.68
CA ASP A 596 -18.14 14.54 18.55
C ASP A 596 -17.14 14.52 17.38
N PRO A 597 -16.19 13.57 17.29
CA PRO A 597 -15.25 13.54 16.16
C PRO A 597 -15.96 13.27 14.83
N CYS A 598 -17.03 12.48 14.84
CA CYS A 598 -17.86 12.21 13.67
C CYS A 598 -18.50 13.51 13.15
N GLY A 599 -19.16 14.27 14.02
CA GLY A 599 -19.77 15.56 13.67
C GLY A 599 -18.76 16.57 13.14
N ARG A 600 -17.59 16.69 13.79
CA ARG A 600 -16.51 17.59 13.34
C ARG A 600 -15.99 17.24 11.94
N LEU A 601 -15.76 15.95 11.66
CA LEU A 601 -15.31 15.51 10.33
C LEU A 601 -16.38 15.75 9.25
N ALA A 602 -17.64 15.41 9.51
CA ALA A 602 -18.74 15.67 8.58
C ALA A 602 -18.87 17.17 8.26
N ASN A 603 -18.78 18.03 9.29
CA ASN A 603 -18.84 19.47 9.14
C ASN A 603 -17.64 20.02 8.36
N LEU A 604 -16.44 19.47 8.56
CA LEU A 604 -15.25 19.84 7.80
C LEU A 604 -15.47 19.63 6.29
N GLY A 605 -15.97 18.45 5.90
CA GLY A 605 -16.27 18.15 4.49
C GLY A 605 -17.37 19.03 3.91
N ALA A 606 -18.48 19.21 4.64
CA ALA A 606 -19.60 20.04 4.21
C ALA A 606 -19.21 21.53 4.07
N LYS A 607 -18.38 22.03 4.99
CA LYS A 607 -17.83 23.38 4.93
C LYS A 607 -16.91 23.55 3.72
N ALA A 608 -16.00 22.60 3.48
CA ALA A 608 -15.08 22.64 2.34
C ALA A 608 -15.83 22.66 1.00
N ASP A 609 -16.91 21.90 0.86
CA ASP A 609 -17.78 21.90 -0.32
C ASP A 609 -18.54 23.23 -0.47
N THR A 610 -19.19 23.71 0.60
CA THR A 610 -19.98 24.96 0.60
C THR A 610 -19.13 26.19 0.31
N GLU A 611 -17.97 26.28 0.96
CA GLU A 611 -16.99 27.35 0.76
C GLU A 611 -16.12 27.12 -0.47
N ARG A 612 -16.35 26.03 -1.22
CA ARG A 612 -15.70 25.77 -2.51
C ARG A 612 -14.18 25.76 -2.42
N TRP A 613 -13.64 25.19 -1.33
CA TRP A 613 -12.21 25.11 -1.09
C TRP A 613 -11.50 24.45 -2.27
N GLY A 614 -10.60 25.19 -2.91
CA GLY A 614 -9.87 24.73 -4.08
C GLY A 614 -8.74 25.65 -4.48
N VAL A 615 -8.17 25.39 -5.65
CA VAL A 615 -7.20 26.20 -6.36
C VAL A 615 -7.59 26.26 -7.85
N GLU A 616 -6.84 27.04 -8.62
CA GLU A 616 -6.99 27.07 -10.07
C GLU A 616 -6.84 25.65 -10.68
N PRO A 617 -7.62 25.31 -11.71
CA PRO A 617 -7.58 23.99 -12.33
C PRO A 617 -6.17 23.59 -12.79
N PHE A 618 -5.79 22.35 -12.51
CA PHE A 618 -4.55 21.73 -12.98
C PHE A 618 -4.83 20.27 -13.39
N GLU A 619 -3.94 19.69 -14.19
CA GLU A 619 -4.02 18.26 -14.56
C GLU A 619 -3.24 17.43 -13.54
N GLU A 620 -3.84 16.38 -12.98
CA GLU A 620 -3.17 15.39 -12.12
C GLU A 620 -2.90 14.10 -12.91
N LYS A 621 -1.64 13.63 -12.88
CA LYS A 621 -1.19 12.40 -13.58
C LYS A 621 -0.88 11.24 -12.64
N ARG A 622 -1.07 11.43 -11.35
CA ARG A 622 -0.88 10.40 -10.32
C ARG A 622 -1.80 9.22 -10.60
N ASP A 623 -1.24 8.02 -10.48
CA ASP A 623 -2.01 6.78 -10.49
C ASP A 623 -2.70 6.61 -9.14
N THR A 624 -4.03 6.60 -9.13
CA THR A 624 -4.85 6.43 -7.91
C THR A 624 -5.12 4.97 -7.57
N HIS A 625 -4.73 4.02 -8.43
CA HIS A 625 -4.88 2.58 -8.22
C HIS A 625 -3.69 1.98 -7.47
N LEU A 626 -2.51 2.58 -7.61
CA LEU A 626 -1.28 2.13 -6.98
C LEU A 626 -0.79 3.12 -5.95
N PHE A 627 -0.33 2.62 -4.81
CA PHE A 627 0.38 3.46 -3.85
C PHE A 627 1.85 3.59 -4.26
N SER A 628 2.32 4.83 -4.41
CA SER A 628 3.72 5.16 -4.57
C SER A 628 4.03 6.35 -3.69
N ARG A 629 4.95 6.18 -2.75
CA ARG A 629 5.48 7.28 -1.95
C ARG A 629 6.52 8.03 -2.78
N ARG A 630 6.34 9.34 -2.93
CA ARG A 630 7.40 10.23 -3.39
C ARG A 630 8.50 10.26 -2.33
N VAL A 631 9.74 10.01 -2.74
CA VAL A 631 10.91 10.09 -1.88
C VAL A 631 11.76 11.26 -2.35
N GLY A 632 11.93 12.27 -1.50
CA GLY A 632 12.87 13.35 -1.77
C GLY A 632 14.33 12.86 -1.83
N ARG A 633 15.20 13.61 -2.51
CA ARG A 633 16.63 13.34 -2.52
C ARG A 633 17.18 13.39 -1.09
N PRO A 634 18.07 12.46 -0.69
CA PRO A 634 18.78 12.58 0.58
C PRO A 634 19.56 13.89 0.65
N VAL A 635 19.63 14.47 1.83
CA VAL A 635 20.53 15.61 2.08
C VAL A 635 21.89 15.01 2.40
N GLU A 636 22.88 15.32 1.58
CA GLU A 636 24.24 14.82 1.77
C GLU A 636 25.10 15.81 2.56
N GLN A 637 26.03 15.26 3.34
CA GLN A 637 27.11 16.03 3.95
C GLN A 637 28.12 16.42 2.86
N ARG A 638 28.56 17.68 2.85
CA ARG A 638 29.45 18.25 1.85
C ARG A 638 30.78 18.64 2.45
N GLU A 639 31.80 18.67 1.60
CA GLU A 639 33.10 19.22 1.96
C GLU A 639 32.98 20.73 2.22
N GLY A 640 33.34 21.18 3.43
CA GLY A 640 33.19 22.57 3.87
C GLY A 640 31.98 22.84 4.77
N ASP A 641 31.12 21.85 5.01
CA ASP A 641 30.14 21.94 6.10
C ASP A 641 30.84 22.05 7.45
N GLY A 642 30.24 22.78 8.38
CA GLY A 642 30.72 22.82 9.76
C GLY A 642 30.41 21.54 10.52
N ALA A 643 30.28 21.63 11.84
CA ALA A 643 30.21 20.42 12.67
C ALA A 643 28.78 19.86 12.85
N ALA A 644 27.76 20.47 12.25
CA ALA A 644 26.44 19.85 12.16
C ALA A 644 26.40 18.77 11.06
N ASP A 645 25.70 17.69 11.36
CA ASP A 645 25.41 16.61 10.42
C ASP A 645 24.11 16.91 9.66
N PHE A 646 24.25 17.50 8.47
CA PHE A 646 23.11 17.82 7.61
C PHE A 646 22.50 16.56 6.98
N SER A 647 23.19 15.42 7.00
CA SER A 647 22.59 14.15 6.56
C SER A 647 21.45 13.69 7.47
N GLN A 648 21.39 14.23 8.68
CA GLN A 648 20.32 14.04 9.65
C GLN A 648 19.27 15.15 9.68
N LEU A 649 19.30 16.09 8.72
CA LEU A 649 18.24 17.11 8.57
C LEU A 649 16.86 16.46 8.39
N LEU A 650 16.83 15.28 7.75
CA LEU A 650 15.64 14.52 7.44
C LEU A 650 15.80 13.07 7.88
N HIS A 651 14.69 12.49 8.34
CA HIS A 651 14.57 11.07 8.55
C HIS A 651 13.94 10.39 7.33
N ARG A 652 14.55 9.29 6.85
CA ARG A 652 14.12 8.54 5.66
C ARG A 652 12.63 8.17 5.72
N ASP A 653 12.19 7.66 6.86
CA ASP A 653 10.82 7.14 7.00
C ASP A 653 9.79 8.24 7.27
N GLY A 654 10.20 9.49 7.50
CA GLY A 654 9.32 10.61 7.79
C GLY A 654 9.90 11.50 8.89
N SER A 655 10.03 12.80 8.62
CA SER A 655 10.63 13.75 9.55
C SER A 655 9.60 14.48 10.41
N VAL A 656 9.93 14.71 11.69
CA VAL A 656 9.14 15.57 12.59
C VAL A 656 9.97 16.78 12.95
N PHE A 657 9.44 17.95 12.60
CA PHE A 657 10.08 19.24 12.88
C PHE A 657 9.29 19.97 13.99
N SER A 658 10.00 20.60 14.91
CA SER A 658 9.40 21.26 16.09
C SER A 658 9.71 22.76 16.11
N VAL A 659 8.72 23.59 16.38
CA VAL A 659 8.92 25.03 16.57
C VAL A 659 9.40 25.29 17.99
N VAL A 660 10.50 26.04 18.14
CA VAL A 660 11.13 26.36 19.44
C VAL A 660 11.46 27.85 19.49
N TYR A 661 11.30 28.44 20.67
CA TYR A 661 11.58 29.85 20.93
C TYR A 661 12.79 30.02 21.85
N PRO A 662 13.48 31.18 21.83
CA PRO A 662 14.62 31.42 22.71
C PRO A 662 14.35 31.18 24.20
N LYS A 663 13.15 31.51 24.68
CA LYS A 663 12.71 31.27 26.08
C LYS A 663 12.79 29.79 26.49
N ASP A 664 12.61 28.87 25.55
CA ASP A 664 12.61 27.43 25.84
C ASP A 664 14.04 26.93 26.13
N LEU A 665 15.06 27.68 25.68
CA LEU A 665 16.48 27.38 25.92
C LEU A 665 16.96 27.80 27.30
N GLU A 666 16.16 28.57 28.06
CA GLU A 666 16.47 28.91 29.46
C GLU A 666 16.47 27.67 30.36
N GLN A 667 15.72 26.63 29.98
CA GLN A 667 15.65 25.33 30.66
C GLN A 667 15.99 24.19 29.67
N PRO A 668 17.27 24.03 29.29
CA PRO A 668 17.66 23.17 28.18
C PRO A 668 17.30 21.70 28.39
N GLU A 669 17.47 21.17 29.61
CA GLU A 669 17.12 19.78 29.91
C GLU A 669 15.62 19.50 29.78
N LEU A 670 14.76 20.47 30.13
CA LEU A 670 13.32 20.36 29.94
C LEU A 670 12.97 20.37 28.45
N LEU A 671 13.57 21.28 27.68
CA LEU A 671 13.40 21.33 26.23
C LEU A 671 13.84 20.02 25.57
N TYR A 672 15.00 19.47 25.93
CA TYR A 672 15.51 18.22 25.36
C TYR A 672 14.52 17.06 25.59
N ARG A 673 13.95 16.95 26.79
CA ARG A 673 12.91 15.96 27.09
C ARG A 673 11.66 16.19 26.23
N LYS A 674 11.17 17.43 26.13
CA LYS A 674 10.00 17.77 25.28
C LYS A 674 10.24 17.49 23.79
N LEU A 675 11.48 17.60 23.34
CA LEU A 675 11.89 17.24 21.97
C LEU A 675 12.02 15.72 21.78
N GLY A 676 11.85 14.92 22.83
CA GLY A 676 11.96 13.47 22.80
C GLY A 676 13.41 12.96 22.83
N ALA A 677 14.38 13.78 23.25
CA ALA A 677 15.76 13.36 23.40
C ALA A 677 15.98 12.67 24.75
N LYS A 678 16.78 11.61 24.76
CA LYS A 678 17.23 10.95 26.00
C LYS A 678 18.31 11.79 26.63
N LEU A 679 18.36 11.84 27.96
CA LEU A 679 19.41 12.54 28.69
C LEU A 679 20.39 11.54 29.28
N VAL A 680 21.69 11.82 29.13
CA VAL A 680 22.76 11.12 29.84
C VAL A 680 23.68 12.17 30.42
N VAL A 681 23.69 12.31 31.75
CA VAL A 681 24.44 13.35 32.47
C VAL A 681 24.12 14.77 31.94
N GLY A 682 22.84 15.05 31.69
CA GLY A 682 22.34 16.35 31.20
C GLY A 682 22.65 16.66 29.73
N MET A 683 23.28 15.74 28.98
CA MET A 683 23.51 15.86 27.53
C MET A 683 22.40 15.17 26.75
N PRO A 684 21.88 15.78 25.66
CA PRO A 684 20.84 15.16 24.84
C PRO A 684 21.43 14.06 23.97
N PHE A 685 20.65 13.01 23.72
CA PHE A 685 20.91 11.95 22.75
C PHE A 685 19.67 11.76 21.89
N LYS A 686 19.86 11.70 20.59
CA LYS A 686 18.79 11.50 19.63
C LYS A 686 18.28 10.06 19.70
N ASP A 687 16.98 9.93 19.86
CA ASP A 687 16.21 8.69 19.88
C ASP A 687 15.27 8.64 18.67
N ILE A 688 14.65 7.49 18.42
CA ILE A 688 13.71 7.33 17.29
C ILE A 688 12.51 8.28 17.37
N ALA A 689 12.15 8.74 18.57
CA ALA A 689 11.08 9.71 18.79
C ALA A 689 11.59 11.16 18.94
N THR A 690 12.89 11.43 18.79
CA THR A 690 13.39 12.81 18.88
C THR A 690 13.03 13.60 17.62
N SER A 691 12.69 14.89 17.79
CA SER A 691 12.50 15.81 16.66
C SER A 691 13.77 15.90 15.82
N ASP A 692 13.64 15.86 14.48
CA ASP A 692 14.81 15.82 13.59
C ASP A 692 15.40 17.21 13.36
N THR A 693 14.55 18.23 13.30
CA THR A 693 14.93 19.62 13.04
C THR A 693 14.07 20.60 13.84
N LEU A 694 14.66 21.69 14.30
CA LEU A 694 13.98 22.80 14.96
C LEU A 694 13.68 23.92 13.97
N ILE A 695 12.52 24.55 14.09
CA ILE A 695 12.20 25.81 13.43
C ILE A 695 12.25 26.92 14.48
N MET A 696 13.09 27.93 14.27
CA MET A 696 13.22 29.07 15.15
C MET A 696 12.97 30.37 14.40
N TYR A 697 11.87 31.05 14.70
CA TYR A 697 11.59 32.39 14.13
C TYR A 697 12.42 33.50 14.78
N GLN A 698 13.06 33.21 15.91
CA GLN A 698 14.04 34.06 16.57
C GLN A 698 15.15 33.13 17.09
N VAL A 699 16.40 33.52 16.90
CA VAL A 699 17.55 32.77 17.44
C VAL A 699 18.12 33.50 18.67
N PRO A 700 18.81 32.79 19.58
CA PRO A 700 19.54 33.43 20.67
C PRO A 700 20.54 34.46 20.14
N SER A 701 20.53 35.65 20.72
CA SER A 701 21.47 36.72 20.37
C SER A 701 22.92 36.23 20.47
N SER A 702 23.87 36.86 19.78
CA SER A 702 25.29 36.52 19.91
C SER A 702 25.82 36.64 21.35
N SER A 703 25.19 37.46 22.18
CA SER A 703 25.48 37.60 23.62
C SER A 703 24.89 36.50 24.51
N ASP A 704 23.88 35.76 24.05
CA ASP A 704 23.28 34.66 24.83
C ASP A 704 24.10 33.37 24.67
N VAL A 705 25.20 33.32 25.42
CA VAL A 705 26.13 32.17 25.42
C VAL A 705 25.46 30.89 25.92
N ALA A 706 24.51 30.99 26.85
CA ALA A 706 23.83 29.84 27.43
C ALA A 706 22.86 29.21 26.42
N GLY A 707 21.99 30.00 25.81
CA GLY A 707 21.04 29.54 24.79
C GLY A 707 21.74 28.98 23.55
N ARG A 708 22.82 29.63 23.08
CA ARG A 708 23.62 29.12 21.96
C ARG A 708 24.31 27.79 22.27
N ARG A 709 24.81 27.62 23.50
CA ARG A 709 25.39 26.35 23.94
C ARG A 709 24.33 25.25 23.99
N ALA A 710 23.11 25.56 24.43
CA ALA A 710 22.01 24.60 24.45
C ALA A 710 21.64 24.13 23.03
N LEU A 711 21.49 25.06 22.07
CA LEU A 711 21.28 24.70 20.66
C LEU A 711 22.43 23.90 20.09
N ARG A 712 23.67 24.26 20.43
CA ARG A 712 24.84 23.57 19.91
C ARG A 712 24.86 22.08 20.29
N ARG A 713 24.48 21.75 21.52
CA ARG A 713 24.38 20.37 22.00
C ARG A 713 23.37 19.56 21.20
N LEU A 714 22.27 20.18 20.75
CA LEU A 714 21.28 19.54 19.89
C LEU A 714 21.82 19.31 18.48
N GLN A 715 22.51 20.29 17.89
CA GLN A 715 23.16 20.14 16.57
C GLN A 715 24.20 19.03 16.57
N GLU A 716 24.99 18.90 17.65
CA GLU A 716 26.02 17.85 17.81
C GLU A 716 25.45 16.43 17.84
N VAL A 717 24.18 16.26 18.21
CA VAL A 717 23.47 14.96 18.16
C VAL A 717 22.56 14.81 16.95
N GLY A 718 22.72 15.67 15.95
CA GLY A 718 22.00 15.57 14.68
C GLY A 718 20.58 16.14 14.70
N VAL A 719 20.27 17.05 15.63
CA VAL A 719 19.05 17.87 15.61
C VAL A 719 19.38 19.23 14.99
N ASN A 720 18.94 19.43 13.75
CA ASN A 720 19.30 20.61 12.96
C ASN A 720 18.45 21.83 13.32
N VAL A 721 18.84 23.03 12.87
CA VAL A 721 18.10 24.28 13.12
C VAL A 721 17.82 25.00 11.81
N ILE A 722 16.54 25.28 11.53
CA ILE A 722 16.06 26.15 10.45
C ILE A 722 15.63 27.49 11.05
N ALA A 723 16.10 28.60 10.49
CA ALA A 723 15.71 29.95 10.88
C ALA A 723 15.59 30.90 9.68
N PRO A 724 14.72 31.93 9.72
CA PRO A 724 14.58 32.90 8.64
C PRO A 724 15.93 33.56 8.29
N ALA A 725 16.19 33.74 6.99
CA ALA A 725 17.45 34.32 6.53
C ALA A 725 17.71 35.73 7.10
N GLU A 726 16.67 36.54 7.28
CA GLU A 726 16.75 37.87 7.89
C GLU A 726 17.12 37.84 9.38
N VAL A 727 16.67 36.82 10.11
CA VAL A 727 17.01 36.60 11.52
C VAL A 727 18.46 36.18 11.67
N LEU A 728 18.93 35.27 10.80
CA LEU A 728 20.34 34.85 10.77
C LEU A 728 21.29 35.97 10.30
N ALA A 729 20.82 36.90 9.48
CA ALA A 729 21.60 38.06 9.09
C ALA A 729 21.82 39.05 10.27
N ALA A 730 20.83 39.17 11.16
CA ALA A 730 20.93 39.99 12.37
C ALA A 730 21.80 39.31 13.44
N ASP A 731 21.56 38.01 13.68
CA ASP A 731 22.27 37.21 14.67
C ASP A 731 22.79 35.91 14.03
N PRO A 732 23.99 35.91 13.40
CA PRO A 732 24.57 34.73 12.76
C PRO A 732 24.62 33.52 13.69
N LEU A 733 24.07 32.39 13.24
CA LEU A 733 24.08 31.12 13.97
C LEU A 733 24.80 30.07 13.11
N PRO A 734 25.98 29.57 13.53
CA PRO A 734 26.72 28.56 12.77
C PRO A 734 25.91 27.28 12.54
N ASP A 735 26.07 26.72 11.34
CA ASP A 735 25.44 25.48 10.90
C ASP A 735 23.91 25.51 10.87
N ALA A 736 23.29 26.70 10.89
CA ALA A 736 21.86 26.84 10.69
C ALA A 736 21.49 26.70 9.20
N VAL A 737 20.25 26.30 8.95
CA VAL A 737 19.65 26.29 7.62
C VAL A 737 18.82 27.57 7.47
N ALA A 738 19.20 28.42 6.52
CA ALA A 738 18.47 29.65 6.24
C ALA A 738 17.20 29.34 5.44
N VAL A 739 16.04 29.80 5.92
CA VAL A 739 14.78 29.70 5.17
C VAL A 739 14.31 31.06 4.65
N MET A 740 13.78 31.09 3.42
CA MET A 740 13.14 32.26 2.82
C MET A 740 11.96 31.84 1.93
N GLN A 741 11.14 32.77 1.48
CA GLN A 741 10.05 32.46 0.54
C GLN A 741 10.60 31.99 -0.82
N LEU A 742 9.98 30.98 -1.44
CA LEU A 742 10.42 30.45 -2.74
C LEU A 742 10.48 31.55 -3.81
N ALA A 743 9.50 32.45 -3.86
CA ALA A 743 9.50 33.57 -4.81
C ALA A 743 10.76 34.47 -4.67
N VAL A 744 11.23 34.69 -3.45
CA VAL A 744 12.44 35.47 -3.16
C VAL A 744 13.69 34.71 -3.60
N ALA A 745 13.79 33.42 -3.24
CA ALA A 745 14.90 32.56 -3.64
C ALA A 745 14.99 32.42 -5.17
N ALA A 746 13.87 32.18 -5.85
CA ALA A 746 13.79 32.05 -7.30
C ALA A 746 14.17 33.36 -8.01
N SER A 747 13.74 34.51 -7.48
CA SER A 747 14.15 35.82 -8.01
C SER A 747 15.65 36.05 -7.85
N ALA A 748 16.23 35.73 -6.69
CA ALA A 748 17.66 35.87 -6.45
C ALA A 748 18.49 34.91 -7.32
N HIS A 749 18.02 33.67 -7.49
CA HIS A 749 18.64 32.68 -8.39
C HIS A 749 18.69 33.21 -9.83
N ARG A 750 17.58 33.74 -10.35
CA ARG A 750 17.54 34.36 -11.69
C ARG A 750 18.46 35.58 -11.82
N ALA A 751 18.76 36.28 -10.72
CA ALA A 751 19.63 37.45 -10.68
C ALA A 751 21.12 37.12 -10.46
N GLY A 752 21.52 35.84 -10.44
CA GLY A 752 22.92 35.43 -10.32
C GLY A 752 23.27 34.58 -9.08
N GLY A 753 22.26 34.05 -8.37
CA GLY A 753 22.43 33.08 -7.28
C GLY A 753 21.87 33.55 -5.93
N VAL A 754 21.51 32.59 -5.07
CA VAL A 754 20.99 32.87 -3.71
C VAL A 754 22.17 33.06 -2.76
N LYS A 755 22.27 34.23 -2.12
CA LYS A 755 23.27 34.51 -1.08
C LYS A 755 22.71 34.13 0.30
N LEU A 756 23.44 33.29 1.02
CA LEU A 756 23.09 32.91 2.38
C LEU A 756 23.70 33.88 3.41
N PRO A 757 23.02 34.16 4.53
CA PRO A 757 23.59 34.90 5.66
C PRO A 757 24.83 34.21 6.24
N GLU A 758 25.67 34.97 6.95
CA GLU A 758 26.82 34.41 7.65
C GLU A 758 26.39 33.33 8.66
N GLY A 759 27.12 32.22 8.70
CA GLY A 759 26.82 31.07 9.56
C GLY A 759 25.80 30.08 8.99
N ALA A 760 24.98 30.47 8.00
CA ALA A 760 24.02 29.56 7.38
C ALA A 760 24.70 28.59 6.39
N GLY A 761 24.61 27.29 6.66
CA GLY A 761 25.23 26.23 5.85
C GLY A 761 24.38 25.70 4.71
N ARG A 762 23.06 25.92 4.76
CA ARG A 762 22.08 25.37 3.80
C ARG A 762 20.93 26.34 3.53
N LEU A 763 20.26 26.11 2.41
CA LEU A 763 19.03 26.80 2.02
C LEU A 763 17.81 25.90 2.23
N ALA A 764 16.78 26.42 2.89
CA ALA A 764 15.42 25.91 2.85
C ALA A 764 14.50 26.97 2.21
N VAL A 765 13.33 26.56 1.73
CA VAL A 765 12.34 27.50 1.19
C VAL A 765 10.96 27.26 1.77
N PHE A 766 10.20 28.33 1.98
CA PHE A 766 8.76 28.23 2.18
C PHE A 766 8.04 28.18 0.83
N ILE A 767 7.05 27.29 0.75
CA ILE A 767 6.10 27.19 -0.35
C ILE A 767 4.70 27.42 0.22
N ASP A 768 3.98 28.43 -0.27
CA ASP A 768 2.66 28.83 0.19
C ASP A 768 1.50 28.32 -0.69
N GLY A 769 1.83 27.66 -1.80
CA GLY A 769 0.87 27.05 -2.71
C GLY A 769 0.34 28.00 -3.77
N THR A 770 0.77 29.26 -3.80
CA THR A 770 0.41 30.27 -4.81
C THR A 770 1.49 30.49 -5.87
N GLU A 771 2.62 29.78 -5.75
CA GLU A 771 3.77 29.93 -6.64
C GLU A 771 3.44 29.59 -8.09
N SER A 772 4.07 30.33 -9.00
CA SER A 772 4.03 30.04 -10.43
C SER A 772 4.77 28.74 -10.74
N ASP A 773 4.37 28.06 -11.82
CA ASP A 773 5.06 26.86 -12.30
C ASP A 773 6.54 27.14 -12.59
N ALA A 774 6.88 28.38 -12.98
CA ALA A 774 8.25 28.82 -13.20
C ALA A 774 9.07 28.91 -11.90
N ASP A 775 8.47 29.35 -10.79
CA ASP A 775 9.14 29.39 -9.50
C ASP A 775 9.34 27.99 -8.92
N LEU A 776 8.35 27.11 -9.08
CA LEU A 776 8.47 25.69 -8.71
C LEU A 776 9.54 24.97 -9.56
N ALA A 777 9.60 25.25 -10.86
CA ALA A 777 10.62 24.70 -11.75
C ALA A 777 12.05 25.15 -11.37
N ALA A 778 12.21 26.38 -10.88
CA ALA A 778 13.51 26.91 -10.47
C ALA A 778 14.16 26.09 -9.33
N LEU A 779 13.38 25.36 -8.53
CA LEU A 779 13.90 24.45 -7.49
C LEU A 779 14.87 23.40 -8.02
N LYS A 780 14.75 23.04 -9.30
CA LYS A 780 15.62 22.04 -9.93
C LYS A 780 17.08 22.45 -9.94
N ASP A 781 17.32 23.73 -10.22
CA ASP A 781 18.65 24.31 -10.42
C ASP A 781 19.14 25.07 -9.16
N MET A 782 18.31 25.10 -8.12
CA MET A 782 18.65 25.64 -6.81
C MET A 782 19.11 24.55 -5.86
N ASP A 783 20.13 24.90 -5.06
CA ASP A 783 20.67 24.04 -4.03
C ASP A 783 19.84 24.13 -2.72
N VAL A 784 18.58 23.72 -2.81
CA VAL A 784 17.64 23.67 -1.69
C VAL A 784 17.74 22.33 -0.98
N ALA A 785 17.98 22.36 0.34
CA ALA A 785 18.03 21.16 1.18
C ALA A 785 16.63 20.61 1.49
N VAL A 786 15.66 21.50 1.77
CA VAL A 786 14.29 21.13 2.12
C VAL A 786 13.32 22.26 1.77
N ALA A 787 12.11 21.90 1.34
CA ALA A 787 10.99 22.83 1.17
C ALA A 787 9.95 22.63 2.28
N LEU A 788 9.49 23.73 2.89
CA LEU A 788 8.45 23.76 3.92
C LEU A 788 7.13 24.23 3.28
N LEU A 789 6.16 23.35 3.20
CA LEU A 789 4.86 23.61 2.58
C LEU A 789 3.90 24.26 3.59
N LYS A 790 4.00 25.58 3.71
CA LYS A 790 3.23 26.45 4.61
C LYS A 790 2.17 27.22 3.82
N ILE A 791 1.08 26.54 3.51
CA ILE A 791 0.01 27.06 2.65
C ILE A 791 -0.56 28.39 3.15
N ALA A 792 -0.73 29.34 2.22
CA ALA A 792 -1.26 30.67 2.49
C ALA A 792 -2.70 30.62 3.08
N PRO A 793 -3.07 31.57 3.97
CA PRO A 793 -4.43 31.68 4.47
C PRO A 793 -5.46 31.81 3.33
N GLY A 794 -6.60 31.14 3.47
CA GLY A 794 -7.68 31.15 2.46
C GLY A 794 -7.44 30.24 1.25
N VAL A 795 -6.24 29.66 1.11
CA VAL A 795 -5.94 28.68 0.06
C VAL A 795 -6.22 27.27 0.58
N SER A 796 -6.82 26.43 -0.26
CA SER A 796 -7.10 25.05 0.12
C SER A 796 -5.82 24.22 0.21
N ARG A 797 -5.46 23.77 1.42
CA ARG A 797 -4.24 22.98 1.66
C ARG A 797 -4.15 21.73 0.79
N VAL A 798 -5.20 20.91 0.73
CA VAL A 798 -5.14 19.63 -0.02
C VAL A 798 -4.90 19.88 -1.50
N HIS A 799 -5.67 20.77 -2.12
CA HIS A 799 -5.57 21.01 -3.56
C HIS A 799 -4.31 21.78 -3.96
N ALA A 800 -3.90 22.79 -3.18
CA ALA A 800 -2.67 23.53 -3.43
C ALA A 800 -1.44 22.62 -3.32
N SER A 801 -1.40 21.75 -2.30
CA SER A 801 -0.33 20.76 -2.16
C SER A 801 -0.29 19.80 -3.33
N ARG A 802 -1.43 19.21 -3.75
CA ARG A 802 -1.47 18.33 -4.93
C ARG A 802 -0.96 19.03 -6.19
N ARG A 803 -1.35 20.29 -6.43
CA ARG A 803 -0.83 21.12 -7.53
C ARG A 803 0.69 21.26 -7.45
N VAL A 804 1.22 21.63 -6.28
CA VAL A 804 2.67 21.77 -6.06
C VAL A 804 3.38 20.46 -6.35
N PHE A 805 2.94 19.34 -5.78
CA PHE A 805 3.58 18.04 -5.98
C PHE A 805 3.52 17.55 -7.44
N GLU A 806 2.40 17.78 -8.13
CA GLU A 806 2.29 17.48 -9.56
C GLU A 806 3.32 18.29 -10.36
N GLN A 807 3.46 19.59 -10.08
CA GLN A 807 4.47 20.42 -10.75
C GLN A 807 5.90 19.95 -10.43
N LEU A 808 6.20 19.60 -9.18
CA LEU A 808 7.50 19.03 -8.80
C LEU A 808 7.77 17.72 -9.58
N GLN A 809 6.77 16.85 -9.71
CA GLN A 809 6.91 15.59 -10.44
C GLN A 809 7.13 15.83 -11.94
N GLN A 810 6.35 16.71 -12.57
CA GLN A 810 6.46 17.05 -13.99
C GLN A 810 7.84 17.64 -14.33
N GLN A 811 8.37 18.48 -13.45
CA GLN A 811 9.68 19.12 -13.63
C GLN A 811 10.87 18.24 -13.16
N LYS A 812 10.58 17.07 -12.60
CA LYS A 812 11.56 16.14 -11.99
C LYS A 812 12.37 16.81 -10.86
N VAL A 813 11.70 17.59 -10.03
CA VAL A 813 12.25 18.19 -8.82
C VAL A 813 12.10 17.20 -7.67
N ASP A 814 13.24 16.78 -7.13
CA ASP A 814 13.36 15.78 -6.07
C ASP A 814 13.60 16.41 -4.69
N VAL A 815 13.50 17.73 -4.53
CA VAL A 815 13.63 18.40 -3.22
C VAL A 815 12.67 17.77 -2.19
N PRO A 816 13.13 17.41 -0.99
CA PRO A 816 12.26 16.92 0.08
C PRO A 816 11.26 17.99 0.52
N VAL A 817 10.01 17.58 0.79
CA VAL A 817 8.91 18.50 1.14
C VAL A 817 8.33 18.12 2.50
N ILE A 818 8.39 19.06 3.45
CA ILE A 818 7.82 18.92 4.79
C ILE A 818 6.52 19.72 4.87
N HIS A 819 5.43 19.08 5.32
CA HIS A 819 4.15 19.75 5.50
C HIS A 819 4.18 20.63 6.75
N HIS A 820 4.09 21.94 6.58
CA HIS A 820 4.04 22.87 7.72
C HIS A 820 2.60 23.36 7.91
N ILE A 821 1.89 22.82 8.90
CA ILE A 821 0.53 23.25 9.25
C ILE A 821 0.54 24.08 10.53
N THR A 822 -0.09 25.26 10.47
CA THR A 822 -0.22 26.19 11.59
C THR A 822 -1.68 26.30 12.02
N PHE A 823 -1.91 26.31 13.32
CA PHE A 823 -3.22 26.46 13.96
C PHE A 823 -3.30 27.76 14.75
N ALA A 824 -4.53 28.25 14.94
CA ALA A 824 -4.77 29.44 15.74
C ALA A 824 -4.62 29.14 17.24
N ASP A 825 -4.22 30.16 18.00
CA ASP A 825 -4.10 30.07 19.45
C ASP A 825 -5.43 29.65 20.10
N GLY A 826 -5.36 28.71 21.04
CA GLY A 826 -6.53 28.17 21.74
C GLY A 826 -7.33 27.13 20.92
N THR A 827 -6.81 26.66 19.78
CA THR A 827 -7.39 25.50 19.07
C THR A 827 -7.37 24.28 19.99
N VAL A 828 -8.51 23.64 20.19
CA VAL A 828 -8.60 22.44 21.04
C VAL A 828 -7.87 21.26 20.41
N ARG A 829 -7.30 20.39 21.26
CA ARG A 829 -6.48 19.23 20.86
C ARG A 829 -7.15 18.33 19.84
N ASP A 830 -8.42 18.00 20.03
CA ASP A 830 -9.17 17.19 19.07
C ASP A 830 -9.24 17.84 17.67
N ASP A 831 -9.35 19.16 17.57
CA ASP A 831 -9.32 19.85 16.28
C ASP A 831 -7.92 19.82 15.63
N LEU A 832 -6.86 19.89 16.43
CA LEU A 832 -5.48 19.74 15.94
C LEU A 832 -5.31 18.35 15.29
N VAL A 833 -5.75 17.30 15.99
CA VAL A 833 -5.69 15.91 15.54
C VAL A 833 -6.55 15.70 14.29
N LEU A 834 -7.83 16.09 14.34
CA LEU A 834 -8.76 15.86 13.25
C LEU A 834 -8.39 16.65 11.99
N GLN A 835 -7.98 17.91 12.12
CA GLN A 835 -7.62 18.72 10.95
C GLN A 835 -6.25 18.37 10.39
N SER A 836 -5.25 18.05 11.23
CA SER A 836 -3.95 17.58 10.73
C SER A 836 -4.09 16.26 9.99
N GLY A 837 -4.82 15.29 10.53
CA GLY A 837 -5.14 14.03 9.85
C GLY A 837 -5.91 14.25 8.54
N SER A 838 -6.95 15.08 8.54
CA SER A 838 -7.79 15.32 7.35
C SER A 838 -7.10 16.12 6.24
N LYS A 839 -6.10 16.95 6.56
CA LYS A 839 -5.43 17.84 5.59
C LYS A 839 -4.03 17.36 5.21
N VAL A 840 -3.19 17.04 6.20
CA VAL A 840 -1.82 16.55 5.99
C VAL A 840 -1.85 15.04 5.77
N GLY A 841 -2.58 14.30 6.60
CA GLY A 841 -2.73 12.85 6.44
C GLY A 841 -3.31 12.47 5.07
N ALA A 842 -4.28 13.23 4.56
CA ALA A 842 -4.83 13.07 3.21
C ALA A 842 -3.76 13.13 2.09
N LEU A 843 -2.74 13.96 2.26
CA LEU A 843 -1.63 14.09 1.31
C LEU A 843 -0.59 12.98 1.52
N MET A 844 -0.35 12.57 2.76
CA MET A 844 0.58 11.49 3.06
C MET A 844 0.09 10.11 2.59
N VAL A 845 -1.21 9.81 2.71
CA VAL A 845 -1.79 8.60 2.11
C VAL A 845 -1.86 8.65 0.58
N ASP A 846 -1.74 9.85 -0.01
CA ASP A 846 -1.52 10.04 -1.44
C ASP A 846 -0.06 9.83 -1.85
N GLY A 847 0.84 9.57 -0.89
CA GLY A 847 2.28 9.41 -1.10
C GLY A 847 3.04 10.73 -1.23
N LEU A 848 2.42 11.85 -0.83
CA LEU A 848 2.94 13.20 -1.04
C LEU A 848 3.48 13.81 0.27
N GLY A 849 4.81 13.81 0.41
CA GLY A 849 5.52 14.49 1.50
C GLY A 849 6.53 13.59 2.22
N ASP A 850 7.50 14.24 2.87
CA ASP A 850 8.66 13.61 3.52
C ASP A 850 8.63 13.80 5.05
N GLY A 851 7.63 14.49 5.58
CA GLY A 851 7.47 14.77 7.01
C GLY A 851 6.50 15.92 7.28
N LEU A 852 6.45 16.37 8.53
CA LEU A 852 5.55 17.45 8.95
C LEU A 852 6.08 18.31 10.10
N VAL A 853 5.46 19.48 10.23
CA VAL A 853 5.45 20.39 11.38
C VAL A 853 3.98 20.63 11.73
N ILE A 854 3.58 20.36 12.97
CA ILE A 854 2.33 20.87 13.54
C ILE A 854 2.68 22.04 14.46
N GLU A 855 2.20 23.22 14.14
CA GLU A 855 2.48 24.45 14.89
C GLU A 855 1.19 25.00 15.53
N CYS A 856 1.20 25.16 16.85
CA CYS A 856 0.18 25.84 17.63
C CYS A 856 0.86 26.52 18.82
N ALA A 857 0.91 27.86 18.88
CA ALA A 857 1.77 28.56 19.83
C ALA A 857 1.35 28.38 21.30
N THR A 858 0.08 28.04 21.54
CA THR A 858 -0.47 27.81 22.89
C THR A 858 -0.31 26.39 23.41
N GLU A 859 0.08 25.43 22.56
CA GLU A 859 0.23 24.03 22.95
C GLU A 859 1.67 23.67 23.27
N ASP A 860 1.83 22.62 24.06
CA ASP A 860 3.15 22.14 24.47
C ASP A 860 3.88 21.46 23.30
N THR A 861 5.19 21.72 23.18
CA THR A 861 6.04 21.14 22.13
C THR A 861 6.03 19.61 22.15
N ASP A 862 5.98 18.98 23.33
CA ASP A 862 5.94 17.52 23.45
C ASP A 862 4.63 16.95 22.90
N TYR A 863 3.52 17.62 23.20
CA TYR A 863 2.21 17.26 22.65
C TYR A 863 2.22 17.35 21.12
N LEU A 864 2.64 18.49 20.55
CA LEU A 864 2.69 18.66 19.09
C LEU A 864 3.63 17.66 18.41
N ARG A 865 4.76 17.34 19.05
CA ARG A 865 5.72 16.31 18.59
C ARG A 865 5.08 14.92 18.58
N THR A 866 4.45 14.52 19.69
CA THR A 866 3.84 13.20 19.82
C THR A 866 2.65 13.01 18.87
N THR A 867 1.80 14.04 18.70
CA THR A 867 0.75 14.06 17.68
C THR A 867 1.33 13.97 16.26
N SER A 868 2.46 14.63 15.98
CA SER A 868 3.13 14.55 14.68
C SER A 868 3.63 13.14 14.36
N PHE A 869 4.24 12.46 15.33
CA PHE A 869 4.61 11.04 15.19
C PHE A 869 3.39 10.13 15.05
N GLY A 870 2.31 10.40 15.80
CA GLY A 870 1.03 9.69 15.66
C GLY A 870 0.45 9.79 14.24
N LEU A 871 0.55 10.97 13.61
CA LEU A 871 0.15 11.17 12.22
C LEU A 871 1.02 10.35 11.25
N LEU A 872 2.36 10.41 11.39
CA LEU A 872 3.27 9.61 10.55
C LEU A 872 3.00 8.11 10.70
N GLN A 873 2.80 7.62 11.92
CA GLN A 873 2.48 6.22 12.20
C GLN A 873 1.12 5.84 11.57
N GLY A 874 0.10 6.69 11.70
CA GLY A 874 -1.20 6.51 11.06
C GLY A 874 -1.16 6.49 9.53
N CYS A 875 -0.17 7.17 8.94
CA CYS A 875 0.10 7.16 7.49
C CYS A 875 1.06 6.05 7.03
N ARG A 876 1.44 5.11 7.92
CA ARG A 876 2.38 4.01 7.63
C ARG A 876 3.78 4.49 7.23
N MET A 877 4.24 5.59 7.83
CA MET A 877 5.53 6.21 7.57
C MET A 877 6.57 5.84 8.63
N ARG A 878 6.56 6.50 9.80
CA ARG A 878 7.53 6.27 10.88
C ARG A 878 6.83 5.78 12.13
N ASN A 879 7.27 4.65 12.65
CA ASN A 879 6.73 4.04 13.87
C ASN A 879 7.67 4.33 15.04
N THR A 880 7.16 5.02 16.07
CA THR A 880 7.96 5.39 17.26
C THR A 880 7.53 4.68 18.53
N LYS A 881 6.35 4.04 18.51
CA LYS A 881 5.79 3.27 19.61
C LYS A 881 5.11 2.02 19.05
N THR A 882 4.75 1.11 19.95
CA THR A 882 3.92 -0.05 19.60
C THR A 882 2.60 0.41 18.99
N GLU A 883 2.17 -0.25 17.93
CA GLU A 883 0.87 0.00 17.32
C GLU A 883 -0.19 -0.92 17.91
N TYR A 884 -1.31 -0.33 18.33
CA TYR A 884 -2.48 -1.09 18.76
C TYR A 884 -3.56 -1.05 17.67
N VAL A 885 -4.09 -2.22 17.35
CA VAL A 885 -5.24 -2.39 16.46
C VAL A 885 -6.37 -2.99 17.28
N SER A 886 -7.26 -2.16 17.82
CA SER A 886 -8.33 -2.60 18.70
C SER A 886 -9.70 -2.43 18.05
N CYS A 887 -10.57 -3.41 18.24
CA CYS A 887 -11.95 -3.28 17.76
C CYS A 887 -12.71 -2.20 18.54
N PRO A 888 -13.71 -1.52 17.97
CA PRO A 888 -14.51 -0.50 18.67
C PRO A 888 -15.42 -1.08 19.77
N SER A 889 -15.27 -2.38 20.08
CA SER A 889 -16.21 -3.20 20.84
C SER A 889 -17.61 -3.31 20.19
N CYS A 890 -18.37 -4.33 20.59
CA CYS A 890 -19.76 -4.54 20.19
C CYS A 890 -20.43 -5.52 21.17
N GLY A 891 -21.73 -5.80 21.00
CA GLY A 891 -22.45 -6.79 21.81
C GLY A 891 -21.91 -8.23 21.77
N ARG A 892 -20.86 -8.52 21.00
CA ARG A 892 -20.16 -9.81 20.96
C ARG A 892 -18.89 -9.84 21.81
N THR A 893 -18.45 -8.69 22.30
CA THR A 893 -17.19 -8.56 23.05
C THR A 893 -17.26 -9.39 24.33
N LEU A 894 -16.23 -10.18 24.61
CA LEU A 894 -16.22 -11.19 25.67
C LEU A 894 -15.52 -10.76 26.97
N PHE A 895 -14.88 -9.58 26.98
CA PHE A 895 -14.15 -9.01 28.10
C PHE A 895 -14.14 -7.47 27.98
N ASN A 896 -13.78 -6.74 29.04
CA ASN A 896 -13.66 -5.29 28.92
C ASN A 896 -12.44 -4.94 28.04
N LEU A 897 -12.72 -4.51 26.81
CA LEU A 897 -11.70 -4.27 25.80
C LEU A 897 -10.82 -3.07 26.14
N GLN A 898 -11.38 -2.03 26.76
CA GLN A 898 -10.65 -0.83 27.15
C GLN A 898 -9.62 -1.19 28.23
N GLU A 899 -10.08 -1.83 29.31
CA GLU A 899 -9.20 -2.25 30.42
C GLU A 899 -8.07 -3.18 29.95
N VAL A 900 -8.36 -4.15 29.07
CA VAL A 900 -7.34 -5.07 28.56
C VAL A 900 -6.37 -4.36 27.61
N THR A 901 -6.87 -3.47 26.74
CA THR A 901 -6.00 -2.69 25.84
C THR A 901 -5.04 -1.81 26.63
N ASP A 902 -5.54 -1.17 27.70
CA ASP A 902 -4.73 -0.38 28.62
C ASP A 902 -3.66 -1.20 29.35
N GLN A 903 -4.01 -2.39 29.83
CA GLN A 903 -3.06 -3.32 30.48
C GLN A 903 -1.94 -3.73 29.53
N ILE A 904 -2.28 -4.13 28.30
CA ILE A 904 -1.30 -4.51 27.28
C ILE A 904 -0.43 -3.29 26.93
N ARG A 905 -1.06 -2.13 26.71
CA ARG A 905 -0.37 -0.90 26.31
C ARG A 905 0.66 -0.44 27.32
N THR A 906 0.30 -0.42 28.60
CA THR A 906 1.19 -0.02 29.70
C THR A 906 2.47 -0.85 29.73
N ARG A 907 2.37 -2.13 29.37
CA ARG A 907 3.49 -3.08 29.42
C ARG A 907 4.26 -3.20 28.12
N THR A 908 3.68 -2.81 26.98
CA THR A 908 4.27 -3.06 25.65
C THR A 908 4.50 -1.79 24.84
N GLY A 909 4.04 -0.61 25.26
CA GLY A 909 4.04 0.62 24.44
C GLY A 909 5.41 1.11 23.97
N HIS A 910 6.47 0.70 24.65
CA HIS A 910 7.86 1.06 24.40
C HIS A 910 8.53 0.24 23.28
N LEU A 911 7.80 -0.63 22.57
CA LEU A 911 8.34 -1.54 21.55
C LEU A 911 8.11 -1.00 20.12
N PRO A 912 8.96 -0.09 19.60
CA PRO A 912 8.79 0.44 18.25
C PRO A 912 8.82 -0.68 17.21
N GLY A 913 7.90 -0.60 16.25
CA GLY A 913 7.79 -1.58 15.17
C GLY A 913 7.11 -2.89 15.57
N VAL A 914 6.57 -3.01 16.78
CA VAL A 914 5.66 -4.10 17.17
C VAL A 914 4.22 -3.64 16.99
N SER A 915 3.39 -4.47 16.37
CA SER A 915 1.96 -4.25 16.20
C SER A 915 1.16 -5.34 16.91
N ILE A 916 0.21 -4.92 17.74
CA ILE A 916 -0.60 -5.82 18.58
C ILE A 916 -2.09 -5.56 18.32
N ALA A 917 -2.78 -6.58 17.83
CA ALA A 917 -4.22 -6.57 17.66
C ALA A 917 -4.94 -7.03 18.93
N VAL A 918 -5.90 -6.24 19.42
CA VAL A 918 -6.72 -6.58 20.60
C VAL A 918 -8.19 -6.67 20.18
N MET A 919 -8.72 -7.89 20.13
CA MET A 919 -10.00 -8.20 19.52
C MET A 919 -10.97 -8.79 20.55
N GLY A 920 -12.12 -8.14 20.72
CA GLY A 920 -13.13 -8.54 21.71
C GLY A 920 -13.81 -9.88 21.39
N CYS A 921 -13.75 -10.36 20.14
CA CYS A 921 -14.32 -11.64 19.74
C CYS A 921 -13.61 -12.27 18.53
N ILE A 922 -13.77 -13.58 18.39
CA ILE A 922 -13.23 -14.42 17.31
C ILE A 922 -13.87 -14.21 15.93
N VAL A 923 -14.98 -13.45 15.82
CA VAL A 923 -15.76 -13.39 14.57
C VAL A 923 -15.02 -12.66 13.46
N ASN A 924 -14.66 -11.40 13.70
CA ASN A 924 -13.89 -10.60 12.74
C ASN A 924 -12.42 -10.49 13.15
N GLY A 925 -12.09 -10.79 14.42
CA GLY A 925 -10.75 -10.62 14.99
C GLY A 925 -9.62 -11.21 14.15
N PRO A 926 -9.61 -12.51 13.81
CA PRO A 926 -8.53 -13.13 13.04
C PRO A 926 -8.35 -12.55 11.62
N GLY A 927 -9.41 -12.05 11.01
CA GLY A 927 -9.32 -11.41 9.69
C GLY A 927 -8.81 -9.98 9.79
N GLU A 928 -9.29 -9.21 10.76
CA GLU A 928 -8.98 -7.79 10.94
C GLU A 928 -7.59 -7.55 11.57
N MET A 929 -6.96 -8.60 12.15
CA MET A 929 -5.57 -8.57 12.61
C MET A 929 -4.54 -8.99 11.57
N ALA A 930 -4.92 -9.21 10.31
CA ALA A 930 -4.02 -9.75 9.27
C ALA A 930 -2.68 -8.99 9.13
N ASP A 931 -2.68 -7.71 9.49
CA ASP A 931 -1.53 -6.81 9.40
C ASP A 931 -0.80 -6.61 10.75
N ALA A 932 -1.20 -7.33 11.82
CA ALA A 932 -0.58 -7.24 13.14
C ALA A 932 0.40 -8.39 13.38
N ASP A 933 1.50 -8.12 14.10
CA ASP A 933 2.50 -9.12 14.46
C ASP A 933 1.94 -10.12 15.48
N PHE A 934 1.21 -9.61 16.47
CA PHE A 934 0.61 -10.40 17.54
C PHE A 934 -0.87 -10.10 17.70
N GLY A 935 -1.65 -11.12 18.06
CA GLY A 935 -3.09 -10.98 18.30
C GLY A 935 -3.50 -11.48 19.68
N TYR A 936 -4.39 -10.72 20.32
CA TYR A 936 -5.08 -11.05 21.56
C TYR A 936 -6.57 -11.10 21.30
N VAL A 937 -7.19 -12.29 21.33
CA VAL A 937 -8.57 -12.49 20.86
C VAL A 937 -9.43 -13.18 21.91
N GLY A 938 -10.63 -12.63 22.14
CA GLY A 938 -11.66 -13.32 22.90
C GLY A 938 -12.15 -14.59 22.19
N GLY A 939 -11.75 -15.75 22.67
CA GLY A 939 -12.14 -17.06 22.14
C GLY A 939 -13.47 -17.54 22.72
N ALA A 940 -13.64 -17.42 24.03
CA ALA A 940 -14.86 -17.73 24.78
C ALA A 940 -14.95 -16.85 26.05
N PRO A 941 -16.10 -16.78 26.75
CA PRO A 941 -16.20 -16.01 27.99
C PRO A 941 -15.08 -16.38 28.99
N GLY A 942 -14.28 -15.40 29.40
CA GLY A 942 -13.12 -15.57 30.30
C GLY A 942 -11.89 -16.22 29.66
N LYS A 943 -11.89 -16.46 28.35
CA LYS A 943 -10.85 -17.23 27.64
C LYS A 943 -10.30 -16.47 26.43
N ILE A 944 -8.98 -16.47 26.31
CA ILE A 944 -8.22 -15.74 25.29
C ILE A 944 -7.42 -16.72 24.43
N ASP A 945 -7.39 -16.43 23.13
CA ASP A 945 -6.50 -17.07 22.16
C ASP A 945 -5.45 -16.04 21.72
N LEU A 946 -4.18 -16.45 21.68
CA LEU A 946 -3.05 -15.62 21.23
C LEU A 946 -2.57 -16.06 19.85
N TYR A 947 -2.25 -15.07 19.02
CA TYR A 947 -1.88 -15.24 17.62
C TYR A 947 -0.51 -14.64 17.32
N VAL A 948 0.19 -15.22 16.35
CA VAL A 948 1.34 -14.63 15.67
C VAL A 948 1.00 -14.55 14.19
N GLY A 949 0.91 -13.33 13.67
CA GLY A 949 0.24 -13.07 12.39
C GLY A 949 -1.18 -13.65 12.37
N LYS A 950 -1.43 -14.59 11.46
CA LYS A 950 -2.75 -15.27 11.31
C LYS A 950 -2.84 -16.60 12.07
N GLU A 951 -1.75 -17.09 12.65
CA GLU A 951 -1.70 -18.41 13.27
C GLU A 951 -2.02 -18.35 14.76
N VAL A 952 -2.90 -19.24 15.22
CA VAL A 952 -3.21 -19.38 16.65
C VAL A 952 -2.09 -20.18 17.31
N VAL A 953 -1.30 -19.54 18.17
CA VAL A 953 -0.14 -20.18 18.82
C VAL A 953 -0.52 -20.71 20.20
N ARG A 954 -1.31 -19.96 20.97
CA ARG A 954 -1.79 -20.38 22.31
C ARG A 954 -3.31 -20.23 22.37
N ARG A 955 -3.98 -21.22 22.95
CA ARG A 955 -5.46 -21.28 22.98
C ARG A 955 -6.00 -21.37 24.40
N ASN A 956 -7.19 -20.83 24.59
CA ASN A 956 -8.02 -21.05 25.77
C ASN A 956 -7.33 -20.64 27.09
N ILE A 957 -6.53 -19.57 27.03
CA ILE A 957 -5.81 -19.00 28.16
C ILE A 957 -6.80 -18.27 29.06
N ASP A 958 -6.66 -18.41 30.37
CA ASP A 958 -7.44 -17.60 31.32
C ASP A 958 -7.10 -16.12 31.15
N ASN A 959 -8.14 -15.26 31.08
CA ASN A 959 -8.00 -13.82 30.84
C ASN A 959 -6.93 -13.16 31.74
N ASP A 960 -6.93 -13.52 33.03
CA ASP A 960 -6.02 -12.96 34.05
C ASP A 960 -4.53 -13.25 33.77
N LYS A 961 -4.21 -14.31 33.02
CA LYS A 961 -2.83 -14.70 32.67
C LYS A 961 -2.47 -14.33 31.24
N ALA A 962 -3.44 -14.00 30.39
CA ALA A 962 -3.24 -13.85 28.96
C ALA A 962 -2.30 -12.68 28.61
N CYS A 963 -2.26 -11.62 29.42
CA CYS A 963 -1.33 -10.51 29.20
C CYS A 963 0.14 -10.91 29.46
N ASP A 964 0.40 -11.75 30.48
CA ASP A 964 1.75 -12.26 30.77
C ASP A 964 2.20 -13.20 29.64
N GLU A 965 1.32 -14.11 29.24
CA GLU A 965 1.56 -15.05 28.15
C GLU A 965 1.81 -14.33 26.81
N LEU A 966 1.14 -13.20 26.55
CA LEU A 966 1.40 -12.38 25.37
C LEU A 966 2.83 -11.79 25.40
N ILE A 967 3.30 -11.33 26.55
CA ILE A 967 4.66 -10.78 26.68
C ILE A 967 5.71 -11.86 26.51
N ASP A 968 5.48 -13.04 27.09
CA ASP A 968 6.38 -14.18 26.90
C ASP A 968 6.42 -14.60 25.43
N LEU A 969 5.27 -14.58 24.74
CA LEU A 969 5.19 -14.82 23.31
C LEU A 969 6.00 -13.78 22.50
N ILE A 970 5.91 -12.49 22.85
CA ILE A 970 6.70 -11.42 22.21
C ILE A 970 8.21 -11.63 22.43
N LYS A 971 8.61 -12.05 23.63
CA LYS A 971 10.01 -12.38 23.97
C LYS A 971 10.52 -13.59 23.19
N GLU A 972 9.73 -14.66 23.10
CA GLU A 972 10.06 -15.87 22.35
C GLU A 972 10.33 -15.59 20.87
N HIS A 973 9.67 -14.59 20.30
CA HIS A 973 9.85 -14.17 18.92
C HIS A 973 10.93 -13.08 18.74
N GLY A 974 11.71 -12.77 19.78
CA GLY A 974 12.82 -11.82 19.72
C GLY A 974 12.40 -10.37 19.47
N ARG A 975 11.13 -10.03 19.72
CA ARG A 975 10.57 -8.68 19.49
C ARG A 975 10.47 -7.83 20.75
N TRP A 976 10.93 -8.35 21.89
CA TRP A 976 10.97 -7.64 23.16
C TRP A 976 12.25 -6.83 23.32
N GLN A 977 12.12 -5.59 23.78
CA GLN A 977 13.21 -4.75 24.24
C GLN A 977 12.86 -4.30 25.66
N ASP A 978 13.82 -4.30 26.58
CA ASP A 978 13.52 -3.87 27.94
C ASP A 978 13.15 -2.38 27.97
N PRO A 979 12.16 -1.98 28.79
CA PRO A 979 11.81 -0.58 28.92
C PRO A 979 13.03 0.21 29.40
N PRO A 980 13.20 1.47 28.94
CA PRO A 980 14.27 2.32 29.42
C PRO A 980 14.17 2.44 30.95
N LYS A 981 15.30 2.29 31.65
CA LYS A 981 15.33 2.48 33.11
C LYS A 981 14.91 3.92 33.42
N GLU A 982 13.82 4.09 34.16
CA GLU A 982 13.44 5.39 34.71
C GLU A 982 14.59 5.91 35.58
N GLU A 983 15.19 7.04 35.21
CA GLU A 983 16.00 7.81 36.16
C GLU A 983 15.03 8.42 37.19
N GLU A 984 15.36 8.33 38.48
CA GLU A 984 14.52 8.62 39.67
C GLU A 984 13.93 10.05 39.76
N GLY A 985 13.94 10.86 38.70
CA GLY A 985 13.40 12.22 38.64
C GLY A 985 11.93 12.35 38.23
N GLU A 986 11.30 11.33 37.62
CA GLU A 986 9.90 11.44 37.11
C GLU A 986 8.85 11.53 38.23
N ALA A 987 9.08 10.92 39.39
CA ALA A 987 8.17 10.99 40.52
C ALA A 987 8.05 12.40 41.15
N ALA A 988 9.04 13.29 40.95
CA ALA A 988 9.05 14.61 41.56
C ALA A 988 8.20 15.65 40.80
N LEU A 989 8.00 15.48 39.49
CA LEU A 989 7.25 16.42 38.65
C LEU A 989 5.75 16.11 38.59
N ALA A 990 5.36 14.83 38.65
CA ALA A 990 3.95 14.43 38.73
C ALA A 990 3.27 14.91 40.05
N GLY A 991 4.04 15.08 41.12
CA GLY A 991 3.54 15.59 42.41
C GLY A 991 3.35 17.11 42.48
N ALA A 992 4.00 17.90 41.62
CA ALA A 992 3.96 19.36 41.70
C ALA A 992 2.69 19.97 41.07
N GLY A 993 2.09 19.30 40.08
CA GLY A 993 0.87 19.75 39.39
C GLY A 993 -0.44 19.51 40.15
N ALA A 994 -0.41 18.73 41.23
CA ALA A 994 -1.60 18.42 42.03
C ALA A 994 -1.79 19.35 43.26
N SER A 995 -0.91 20.33 43.47
CA SER A 995 -0.93 21.20 44.66
C SER A 995 -1.37 22.65 44.41
N SER A 996 -1.77 23.00 43.18
CA SER A 996 -2.38 24.29 42.87
C SER A 996 -3.55 24.11 41.91
N ALA A 997 -4.69 23.68 42.47
CA ALA A 997 -6.01 23.82 41.87
C ALA A 997 -6.71 25.06 42.44
#